data_AF-A0A835NID6-F1
#
_entry.id   AF-A0A835NID6-F1
#
_cell.length_a   1.000
_cell.length_b   1.000
_cell.length_c   1.000
_cell.angle_alpha   90.00
_cell.angle_beta   90.00
_cell.angle_gamma   90.00
#
_symmetry.space_group_name_H-M   'P 1'
#
loop_
_entity.id
_entity.type
_entity.pdbx_description
1 polymer ?
#
loop_
_entity_poly.entity_id
_entity_poly.type
_entity_poly.pdbx_seq_one_letter_code
_entity_poly.pdbx_strand_id
1 'polypeptide(L)'
;MLYALCKTSVLLIQPHVLNTDTGSSAESSMILLTVLFLCIISTYSASVKGHTTGPSLNNDKLYKFAYSAEVYVDRVKASLQKSAGYRISSGVDVNLLWRNPDNDDDQLIKITMKDVQVENVNERPAAKNIFKGKSTEKIIGKEYLEALQRPIVIELVRGKVKTFYSYQNEPGFTQNIKRGLASLFQLQLHSGSSSEVDISGKCNTTYHVRQDQVTKIKDLDSCEIERKRFTSHNRILDVGTKGTSATVYVLEDSFIKSIKAEENFVFVLNYRRKTGAKIVSKQRLELKSVQAGMGLIAAKQVAGVIKTLDPNYVAMPLEAEPVKSECKKCPSVVDAVTSAQTPESLEAVLEFLDFKDASTFILQERFLYACGFASHPSETLLKLLTEKFKGDVANEDIRETLVIVMGALIRKLCDREGCKLPAVAEAKRLILNRLEKATKDDNVRMYLLALKNALLPEAIPLLLKHAESGEGPISSLAATALQRYDPSFLTKEVKETMNRIYHQTRRVHEKTVRTTAAAIILNSNPSYMEVKNILLSIGELPMEMNKYMLSMIQDILHFEMPSSKTIRQVLKDMRAHNYDRFSKMGSSSAYTGYITRGPDVSSTYSLDILYSGSGILRRSNVNIHVFDRNTELHAIQEIQLQSGPAASAEFMGGLAIDISGGMEFSLWYRESKTNVKNRVAMFIAGNTEVDSFFVKTGMETTLETETSLDFISTVQFSQYPFLVCMQMDRVDSPFRTQMTKYESLPSGRRYTARRGKAATLAGNEYPLHQENSNMCKRVIGANTPEPILAAQGVECAVPYNPTAPSRLVLGNPMAIVFLSLKRNRFSGKRDVLTSPREEEVRGETREGCDAKVKGPFHGLQDGSR
;
A
#
# COMPACT_ATOMS: atom_id res chain seq x y z
N MET A 1 -45.09 -18.62 3.58
CA MET A 1 -45.91 -19.84 3.83
C MET A 1 -44.90 -20.91 4.25
N LEU A 2 -44.96 -21.41 5.51
CA LEU A 2 -43.89 -22.17 6.23
C LEU A 2 -42.56 -21.39 6.37
N TYR A 3 -41.99 -21.03 7.53
CA TYR A 3 -42.31 -21.16 8.97
C TYR A 3 -42.30 -22.55 9.63
N ALA A 4 -41.56 -22.63 10.76
CA ALA A 4 -41.48 -23.72 11.76
C ALA A 4 -40.72 -25.00 11.29
N LEU A 5 -39.87 -25.72 12.05
CA LEU A 5 -39.31 -25.66 13.43
C LEU A 5 -37.77 -25.89 13.32
N CYS A 6 -36.89 -25.71 14.32
CA CYS A 6 -37.04 -25.86 15.77
C CYS A 6 -36.01 -25.02 16.56
N LYS A 7 -36.42 -24.48 17.71
CA LYS A 7 -35.57 -23.83 18.73
C LYS A 7 -35.53 -24.69 19.98
N THR A 8 -34.59 -24.32 20.88
CA THR A 8 -34.47 -24.68 22.31
C THR A 8 -34.13 -26.15 22.61
N SER A 9 -33.33 -26.49 23.64
CA SER A 9 -32.71 -25.68 24.71
C SER A 9 -31.27 -26.13 25.01
N VAL A 10 -30.46 -25.25 25.62
CA VAL A 10 -29.32 -25.62 26.47
C VAL A 10 -29.57 -25.00 27.85
N LEU A 11 -29.71 -25.83 28.87
CA LEU A 11 -29.82 -25.41 30.26
C LEU A 11 -28.57 -25.88 31.02
N LEU A 12 -27.85 -24.95 31.65
CA LEU A 12 -26.87 -25.27 32.68
C LEU A 12 -27.56 -25.76 33.94
N ILE A 13 -26.93 -26.67 34.69
CA ILE A 13 -26.96 -26.73 36.17
C ILE A 13 -25.80 -27.62 36.67
N GLN A 14 -25.19 -27.21 37.79
CA GLN A 14 -24.11 -27.90 38.51
C GLN A 14 -24.65 -28.93 39.53
N PRO A 15 -23.80 -29.83 40.08
CA PRO A 15 -24.26 -30.98 40.87
C PRO A 15 -24.39 -30.72 42.37
N HIS A 16 -25.21 -31.52 43.07
CA HIS A 16 -24.97 -31.86 44.48
C HIS A 16 -25.61 -33.20 44.93
N VAL A 17 -24.74 -34.14 45.26
CA VAL A 17 -24.76 -35.18 46.33
C VAL A 17 -26.07 -35.45 47.12
N LEU A 18 -26.46 -36.73 47.22
CA LEU A 18 -26.89 -37.40 48.50
C LEU A 18 -27.05 -38.95 48.39
N ASN A 19 -26.10 -39.65 49.00
CA ASN A 19 -26.22 -40.79 49.93
C ASN A 19 -27.12 -42.05 49.75
N THR A 20 -26.42 -43.20 49.88
CA THR A 20 -26.66 -44.36 50.78
C THR A 20 -27.86 -45.32 50.64
N ASP A 21 -27.52 -46.55 50.22
CA ASP A 21 -27.54 -47.78 51.04
C ASP A 21 -28.61 -48.89 50.95
N THR A 22 -28.06 -50.12 51.04
CA THR A 22 -28.62 -51.43 51.42
C THR A 22 -29.65 -52.15 50.53
N GLY A 23 -29.53 -53.49 50.43
CA GLY A 23 -30.73 -54.33 50.34
C GLY A 23 -30.74 -55.62 49.50
N SER A 24 -29.69 -56.44 49.51
CA SER A 24 -29.73 -57.92 49.34
C SER A 24 -30.98 -58.60 48.71
N SER A 25 -30.82 -59.24 47.54
CA SER A 25 -31.32 -60.62 47.35
C SER A 25 -30.67 -61.32 46.14
N ALA A 26 -30.72 -62.66 46.14
CA ALA A 26 -30.44 -63.58 45.03
C ALA A 26 -28.97 -63.76 44.56
N GLU A 27 -28.22 -64.53 45.35
CA GLU A 27 -27.11 -65.35 44.85
C GLU A 27 -27.60 -66.39 43.82
N SER A 28 -27.71 -65.99 42.55
CA SER A 28 -27.85 -66.92 41.41
C SER A 28 -27.27 -66.38 40.09
N SER A 29 -26.66 -65.19 40.10
CA SER A 29 -26.12 -64.52 38.90
C SER A 29 -24.59 -64.45 38.85
N MET A 30 -23.89 -64.98 39.86
CA MET A 30 -22.42 -64.86 40.04
C MET A 30 -21.57 -65.84 39.22
N ILE A 31 -22.17 -66.83 38.55
CA ILE A 31 -21.44 -67.80 37.70
C ILE A 31 -21.64 -67.52 36.20
N LEU A 32 -22.67 -66.78 35.81
CA LEU A 32 -22.88 -66.37 34.41
C LEU A 32 -22.14 -65.06 34.06
N LEU A 33 -21.84 -64.20 35.05
CA LEU A 33 -21.16 -62.92 34.82
C LEU A 33 -19.63 -63.04 34.70
N THR A 34 -19.02 -64.02 35.37
CA THR A 34 -17.56 -64.25 35.34
C THR A 34 -17.08 -64.87 34.01
N VAL A 35 -17.92 -65.65 33.35
CA VAL A 35 -17.66 -66.13 31.97
C VAL A 35 -17.87 -65.01 30.95
N LEU A 36 -18.84 -64.11 31.13
CA LEU A 36 -19.02 -62.97 30.23
C LEU A 36 -17.87 -61.94 30.31
N PHE A 37 -17.31 -61.68 31.50
CA PHE A 37 -16.22 -60.71 31.65
C PHE A 37 -14.90 -61.14 31.01
N LEU A 38 -14.64 -62.45 30.87
CA LEU A 38 -13.49 -62.97 30.13
C LEU A 38 -13.68 -62.98 28.61
N CYS A 39 -14.93 -62.89 28.11
CA CYS A 39 -15.23 -62.79 26.67
C CYS A 39 -15.40 -61.35 26.15
N ILE A 40 -15.50 -60.34 27.03
CA ILE A 40 -15.57 -58.92 26.62
C ILE A 40 -14.17 -58.27 26.59
N ILE A 41 -13.15 -58.88 27.21
CA ILE A 41 -11.75 -58.45 27.09
C ILE A 41 -11.08 -58.99 25.81
N SER A 42 -11.68 -59.98 25.13
CA SER A 42 -11.18 -60.55 23.86
C SER A 42 -11.69 -59.85 22.58
N THR A 43 -12.47 -58.77 22.68
CA THR A 43 -12.88 -57.94 21.51
C THR A 43 -12.35 -56.51 21.55
N TYR A 44 -11.49 -56.18 22.52
CA TYR A 44 -10.44 -55.17 22.33
C TYR A 44 -9.30 -55.72 21.43
N SER A 45 -9.66 -56.30 20.28
CA SER A 45 -8.76 -56.20 19.13
C SER A 45 -8.57 -54.72 18.87
N ALA A 46 -7.32 -54.27 18.90
CA ALA A 46 -7.00 -52.86 18.79
C ALA A 46 -7.76 -52.22 17.63
N SER A 47 -8.60 -51.22 17.91
CA SER A 47 -8.91 -50.20 16.91
C SER A 47 -7.62 -49.42 16.72
N VAL A 48 -6.72 -50.01 15.93
CA VAL A 48 -5.49 -49.37 15.49
C VAL A 48 -5.94 -48.09 14.79
N LYS A 49 -5.51 -46.94 15.30
CA LYS A 49 -5.49 -45.69 14.53
C LYS A 49 -4.40 -45.82 13.46
N GLY A 50 -4.65 -46.71 12.52
CA GLY A 50 -3.79 -47.10 11.42
C GLY A 50 -4.67 -47.26 10.19
N HIS A 51 -4.29 -46.49 9.17
CA HIS A 51 -4.48 -46.66 7.72
C HIS A 51 -4.53 -45.27 7.09
N THR A 52 -3.42 -44.56 7.31
CA THR A 52 -3.01 -43.39 6.54
C THR A 52 -2.29 -43.90 5.29
N THR A 53 -3.00 -44.62 4.43
CA THR A 53 -2.43 -45.12 3.18
C THR A 53 -2.12 -43.93 2.28
N GLY A 54 -0.82 -43.68 2.11
CA GLY A 54 -0.31 -42.79 1.07
C GLY A 54 -0.22 -43.51 -0.28
N PRO A 55 0.43 -42.88 -1.28
CA PRO A 55 0.77 -43.58 -2.52
C PRO A 55 1.82 -44.66 -2.21
N SER A 56 1.44 -45.94 -2.29
CA SER A 56 2.36 -47.07 -2.16
C SER A 56 2.92 -47.45 -3.53
N LEU A 57 4.25 -47.47 -3.66
CA LEU A 57 4.89 -47.98 -4.87
C LEU A 57 4.97 -49.51 -4.79
N ASN A 58 4.63 -50.19 -5.89
CA ASN A 58 4.96 -51.62 -6.01
C ASN A 58 6.47 -51.81 -6.01
N ASN A 59 6.91 -52.91 -5.39
CA ASN A 59 8.30 -53.36 -5.40
C ASN A 59 8.77 -53.63 -6.84
N ASP A 60 10.06 -53.47 -7.08
CA ASP A 60 10.75 -53.86 -8.32
C ASP A 60 10.14 -53.26 -9.62
N LYS A 61 9.46 -52.10 -9.50
CA LYS A 61 8.88 -51.35 -10.63
C LYS A 61 9.45 -49.93 -10.71
N LEU A 62 9.93 -49.58 -11.90
CA LEU A 62 10.31 -48.24 -12.31
C LEU A 62 9.13 -47.53 -12.96
N TYR A 63 8.68 -46.42 -12.38
CA TYR A 63 7.60 -45.60 -12.91
C TYR A 63 8.17 -44.44 -13.71
N LYS A 64 7.77 -44.32 -14.98
CA LYS A 64 8.20 -43.23 -15.87
C LYS A 64 7.06 -42.24 -16.05
N PHE A 65 7.27 -41.02 -15.57
CA PHE A 65 6.34 -39.91 -15.70
C PHE A 65 6.86 -38.87 -16.70
N ALA A 66 5.94 -38.15 -17.34
CA ALA A 66 6.24 -36.85 -17.94
C ALA A 66 5.88 -35.75 -16.94
N TYR A 67 6.82 -34.83 -16.68
CA TYR A 67 6.63 -33.66 -15.84
C TYR A 67 6.64 -32.39 -16.67
N SER A 68 5.78 -31.44 -16.32
CA SER A 68 5.84 -30.07 -16.84
C SER A 68 5.49 -29.06 -15.75
N ALA A 69 6.33 -28.05 -15.56
CA ALA A 69 6.06 -26.87 -14.77
C ALA A 69 5.93 -25.65 -15.69
N GLU A 70 4.78 -24.97 -15.67
CA GLU A 70 4.46 -23.81 -16.50
C GLU A 70 4.23 -22.59 -15.60
N VAL A 71 4.81 -21.45 -15.94
CA VAL A 71 4.58 -20.18 -15.24
C VAL A 71 4.06 -19.15 -16.23
N TYR A 72 3.01 -18.42 -15.85
CA TYR A 72 2.37 -17.37 -16.63
C TYR A 72 2.27 -16.07 -15.82
N VAL A 73 2.62 -14.94 -16.43
CA VAL A 73 2.47 -13.59 -15.87
C VAL A 73 1.72 -12.68 -16.84
N ASP A 74 0.63 -12.07 -16.37
CA ASP A 74 -0.14 -11.05 -17.11
C ASP A 74 -1.03 -10.24 -16.15
N ARG A 75 -1.84 -9.33 -16.68
CA ARG A 75 -2.91 -8.61 -15.93
C ARG A 75 -4.02 -9.57 -15.47
N VAL A 76 -4.68 -9.24 -14.34
CA VAL A 76 -5.71 -10.06 -13.68
C VAL A 76 -6.82 -10.60 -14.60
N LYS A 77 -7.26 -9.81 -15.60
CA LYS A 77 -8.33 -10.17 -16.57
C LYS A 77 -7.81 -10.55 -17.97
N ALA A 78 -6.59 -11.06 -18.10
CA ALA A 78 -6.08 -11.59 -19.36
C ALA A 78 -6.37 -13.09 -19.55
N SER A 79 -6.48 -13.50 -20.82
CA SER A 79 -6.37 -14.89 -21.23
C SER A 79 -4.90 -15.32 -21.25
N LEU A 80 -4.62 -16.57 -20.88
CA LEU A 80 -3.26 -17.11 -20.83
C LEU A 80 -2.54 -17.11 -22.19
N GLN A 81 -3.28 -17.16 -23.30
CA GLN A 81 -2.79 -17.21 -24.69
C GLN A 81 -1.86 -16.06 -25.13
N LYS A 82 -1.76 -14.98 -24.35
CA LYS A 82 -0.86 -13.84 -24.63
C LYS A 82 0.04 -13.48 -23.46
N SER A 83 0.03 -14.23 -22.36
CA SER A 83 0.86 -14.01 -21.18
C SER A 83 2.35 -14.19 -21.47
N ALA A 84 3.19 -13.56 -20.65
CA ALA A 84 4.62 -13.89 -20.61
C ALA A 84 4.80 -15.16 -19.76
N GLY A 85 5.79 -15.98 -20.10
CA GLY A 85 6.02 -17.21 -19.35
C GLY A 85 6.98 -18.19 -20.01
N TYR A 86 7.35 -19.22 -19.24
CA TYR A 86 8.19 -20.33 -19.67
C TYR A 86 7.65 -21.65 -19.12
N ARG A 87 7.95 -22.73 -19.83
CA ARG A 87 7.66 -24.11 -19.46
C ARG A 87 8.98 -24.84 -19.26
N ILE A 88 9.13 -25.51 -18.13
CA ILE A 88 10.14 -26.54 -17.90
C ILE A 88 9.43 -27.87 -18.12
N SER A 89 9.98 -28.76 -18.95
CA SER A 89 9.50 -30.13 -19.14
C SER A 89 10.64 -31.12 -18.91
N SER A 90 10.33 -32.32 -18.41
CA SER A 90 11.30 -33.38 -18.18
C SER A 90 10.64 -34.76 -18.13
N GLY A 91 11.39 -35.81 -18.46
CA GLY A 91 11.09 -37.15 -17.96
C GLY A 91 11.36 -37.21 -16.45
N VAL A 92 10.58 -37.99 -15.71
CA VAL A 92 10.81 -38.25 -14.28
C VAL A 92 10.71 -39.75 -14.02
N ASP A 93 11.84 -40.33 -13.64
CA ASP A 93 11.96 -41.73 -13.24
C ASP A 93 11.81 -41.83 -11.72
N VAL A 94 10.85 -42.62 -11.25
CA VAL A 94 10.60 -42.88 -9.81
C VAL A 94 10.77 -44.37 -9.52
N ASN A 95 11.60 -44.72 -8.54
CA ASN A 95 11.81 -46.09 -8.09
C ASN A 95 11.72 -46.19 -6.55
N LEU A 96 11.16 -47.30 -6.06
CA LEU A 96 11.21 -47.64 -4.64
C LEU A 96 12.59 -48.25 -4.31
N LEU A 97 13.28 -47.72 -3.30
CA LEU A 97 14.61 -48.20 -2.90
C LEU A 97 14.57 -49.08 -1.66
N TRP A 98 13.68 -48.77 -0.72
CA TRP A 98 13.55 -49.46 0.56
C TRP A 98 12.13 -49.29 1.11
N ARG A 99 11.68 -50.30 1.85
CA ARG A 99 10.47 -50.26 2.69
C ARG A 99 10.86 -50.78 4.07
N ASN A 100 10.32 -50.17 5.11
CA ASN A 100 10.61 -50.55 6.48
C ASN A 100 10.02 -51.94 6.80
N PRO A 101 10.84 -52.93 7.21
CA PRO A 101 10.36 -54.26 7.57
C PRO A 101 9.32 -54.29 8.70
N ASP A 102 9.33 -53.27 9.57
CA ASP A 102 8.43 -53.15 10.72
C ASP A 102 7.19 -52.29 10.42
N ASN A 103 7.13 -51.61 9.27
CA ASN A 103 6.04 -50.68 8.93
C ASN A 103 5.96 -50.40 7.41
N ASP A 104 5.09 -51.09 6.68
CA ASP A 104 4.99 -50.96 5.21
C ASP A 104 4.65 -49.55 4.69
N ASP A 105 4.06 -48.69 5.53
CA ASP A 105 3.74 -47.27 5.25
C ASP A 105 4.97 -46.34 5.29
N ASP A 106 6.16 -46.84 5.67
CA ASP A 106 7.44 -46.13 5.68
C ASP A 106 8.34 -46.64 4.54
N GLN A 107 8.52 -45.78 3.53
CA GLN A 107 9.13 -46.13 2.25
C GLN A 107 10.06 -45.02 1.73
N LEU A 108 11.17 -45.44 1.13
CA LEU A 108 12.21 -44.55 0.60
C LEU A 108 12.17 -44.59 -0.93
N ILE A 109 11.83 -43.48 -1.58
CA ILE A 109 11.74 -43.41 -3.06
C ILE A 109 12.82 -42.51 -3.66
N LYS A 110 13.37 -42.94 -4.79
CA LYS A 110 14.30 -42.20 -5.64
C LYS A 110 13.54 -41.50 -6.74
N ILE A 111 13.78 -40.21 -6.94
CA ILE A 111 13.20 -39.43 -8.03
C ILE A 111 14.36 -38.85 -8.85
N THR A 112 14.35 -39.08 -10.17
CA THR A 112 15.41 -38.62 -11.09
C THR A 112 14.78 -37.85 -12.25
N MET A 113 15.19 -36.60 -12.47
CA MET A 113 14.77 -35.82 -13.63
C MET A 113 15.68 -36.12 -14.83
N LYS A 114 15.09 -36.30 -16.02
CA LYS A 114 15.77 -36.60 -17.29
C LYS A 114 15.24 -35.72 -18.40
N ASP A 115 16.03 -35.56 -19.46
CA ASP A 115 15.59 -34.89 -20.71
C ASP A 115 14.97 -33.50 -20.48
N VAL A 116 15.58 -32.72 -19.57
CA VAL A 116 15.08 -31.40 -19.19
C VAL A 116 15.12 -30.45 -20.40
N GLN A 117 14.00 -29.79 -20.66
CA GLN A 117 13.83 -28.79 -21.73
C GLN A 117 13.14 -27.54 -21.18
N VAL A 118 13.45 -26.39 -21.79
CA VAL A 118 12.85 -25.09 -21.44
C VAL A 118 12.31 -24.42 -22.70
N GLU A 119 11.03 -24.09 -22.67
CA GLU A 119 10.27 -23.60 -23.81
C GLU A 119 9.42 -22.37 -23.45
N ASN A 120 8.88 -21.67 -24.45
CA ASN A 120 7.84 -20.66 -24.21
C ASN A 120 6.49 -21.34 -23.93
N VAL A 121 5.72 -20.84 -22.96
CA VAL A 121 4.31 -21.29 -22.74
C VAL A 121 3.35 -20.87 -23.85
N ASN A 122 3.72 -19.86 -24.64
CA ASN A 122 2.95 -19.32 -25.75
C ASN A 122 3.89 -19.15 -26.94
N GLU A 123 3.45 -19.53 -28.14
CA GLU A 123 4.26 -19.38 -29.35
C GLU A 123 4.75 -17.94 -29.54
N ARG A 124 6.02 -17.82 -29.91
CA ARG A 124 6.70 -16.55 -30.17
C ARG A 124 7.17 -16.52 -31.63
N PRO A 125 6.98 -15.42 -32.36
CA PRO A 125 7.59 -15.25 -33.68
C PRO A 125 9.11 -15.53 -33.62
N ALA A 126 9.67 -16.17 -34.65
CA ALA A 126 11.05 -16.67 -34.63
C ALA A 126 12.10 -15.64 -34.16
N ALA A 127 11.97 -14.37 -34.57
CA ALA A 127 12.89 -13.28 -34.20
C ALA A 127 12.70 -12.75 -32.75
N LYS A 128 11.69 -13.26 -32.03
CA LYS A 128 11.29 -12.85 -30.66
C LYS A 128 11.31 -14.00 -29.66
N ASN A 129 11.59 -15.23 -30.10
CA ASN A 129 11.74 -16.40 -29.23
C ASN A 129 13.14 -16.38 -28.60
N ILE A 130 13.21 -16.33 -27.26
CA ILE A 130 14.48 -16.25 -26.50
C ILE A 130 15.26 -17.57 -26.46
N PHE A 131 14.60 -18.70 -26.70
CA PHE A 131 15.17 -20.05 -26.67
C PHE A 131 15.62 -20.54 -28.06
N LYS A 132 15.13 -19.95 -29.15
CA LYS A 132 15.42 -20.40 -30.52
C LYS A 132 16.92 -20.42 -30.80
N GLY A 133 17.44 -21.57 -31.23
CA GLY A 133 18.85 -21.76 -31.56
C GLY A 133 19.78 -21.94 -30.35
N LYS A 134 19.24 -22.13 -29.14
CA LYS A 134 20.00 -22.46 -27.93
C LYS A 134 19.67 -23.89 -27.47
N SER A 135 20.68 -24.65 -27.04
CA SER A 135 20.49 -25.92 -26.33
C SER A 135 20.09 -25.66 -24.87
N THR A 136 19.48 -26.66 -24.19
CA THR A 136 19.15 -26.55 -22.75
C THR A 136 20.39 -26.18 -21.93
N GLU A 137 21.56 -26.78 -22.20
CA GLU A 137 22.83 -26.45 -21.55
C GLU A 137 23.22 -24.96 -21.66
N LYS A 138 22.94 -24.31 -22.79
CA LYS A 138 23.19 -22.87 -23.00
C LYS A 138 22.10 -21.96 -22.41
N ILE A 139 20.96 -22.53 -22.03
CA ILE A 139 19.85 -21.81 -21.37
C ILE A 139 20.05 -21.88 -19.86
N ILE A 140 20.11 -23.09 -19.31
CA ILE A 140 20.20 -23.38 -17.87
C ILE A 140 21.63 -23.23 -17.33
N GLY A 141 22.64 -23.52 -18.15
CA GLY A 141 24.03 -23.69 -17.70
C GLY A 141 24.33 -25.16 -17.40
N LYS A 142 25.55 -25.61 -17.74
CA LYS A 142 25.96 -27.02 -17.60
C LYS A 142 25.86 -27.52 -16.15
N GLU A 143 26.47 -26.79 -15.21
CA GLU A 143 26.45 -27.08 -13.77
C GLU A 143 25.04 -27.22 -13.20
N TYR A 144 24.15 -26.29 -13.55
CA TYR A 144 22.75 -26.27 -13.11
C TYR A 144 21.93 -27.42 -13.74
N LEU A 145 22.19 -27.79 -14.99
CA LEU A 145 21.54 -28.93 -15.65
C LEU A 145 21.99 -30.27 -15.05
N GLU A 146 23.30 -30.45 -14.83
CA GLU A 146 23.84 -31.62 -14.13
C GLU A 146 23.26 -31.72 -12.71
N ALA A 147 23.19 -30.61 -11.97
CA ALA A 147 22.56 -30.56 -10.67
C ALA A 147 21.06 -30.92 -10.73
N LEU A 148 20.29 -30.41 -11.71
CA LEU A 148 18.87 -30.78 -11.88
C LEU A 148 18.68 -32.28 -12.17
N GLN A 149 19.57 -32.88 -12.93
CA GLN A 149 19.51 -34.30 -13.31
C GLN A 149 19.98 -35.25 -12.19
N ARG A 150 20.75 -34.76 -11.20
CA ARG A 150 21.14 -35.56 -10.03
C ARG A 150 19.92 -36.05 -9.25
N PRO A 151 19.83 -37.35 -8.94
CA PRO A 151 18.68 -37.92 -8.25
C PRO A 151 18.53 -37.38 -6.82
N ILE A 152 17.27 -37.24 -6.39
CA ILE A 152 16.90 -36.99 -5.00
C ILE A 152 16.28 -38.24 -4.39
N VAL A 153 16.29 -38.31 -3.07
CA VAL A 153 15.65 -39.39 -2.31
C VAL A 153 14.74 -38.77 -1.25
N ILE A 154 13.52 -39.29 -1.11
CA ILE A 154 12.58 -38.84 -0.07
C ILE A 154 12.06 -40.02 0.76
N GLU A 155 12.04 -39.82 2.07
CA GLU A 155 11.44 -40.71 3.06
C GLU A 155 9.96 -40.33 3.20
N LEU A 156 9.07 -41.20 2.70
CA LEU A 156 7.63 -41.06 2.78
C LEU A 156 7.11 -41.95 3.90
N VAL A 157 6.60 -41.34 4.96
CA VAL A 157 5.89 -42.03 6.05
C VAL A 157 4.42 -41.67 5.94
N ARG A 158 3.55 -42.68 5.80
CA ARG A 158 2.08 -42.46 5.81
C ARG A 158 1.60 -41.47 4.73
N GLY A 159 2.29 -41.44 3.59
CA GLY A 159 2.04 -40.51 2.48
C GLY A 159 2.54 -39.08 2.66
N LYS A 160 3.26 -38.77 3.74
CA LYS A 160 3.89 -37.46 3.98
C LYS A 160 5.41 -37.57 3.91
N VAL A 161 6.08 -36.54 3.39
CA VAL A 161 7.55 -36.47 3.43
C VAL A 161 7.98 -36.20 4.86
N LYS A 162 8.82 -37.09 5.39
CA LYS A 162 9.48 -36.95 6.70
C LYS A 162 10.88 -36.35 6.55
N THR A 163 11.65 -36.85 5.58
CA THR A 163 13.01 -36.38 5.29
C THR A 163 13.23 -36.27 3.77
N PHE A 164 13.85 -35.17 3.33
CA PHE A 164 14.30 -34.96 1.96
C PHE A 164 15.84 -35.03 1.92
N TYR A 165 16.39 -35.83 1.00
CA TYR A 165 17.82 -36.03 0.84
C TYR A 165 18.30 -35.53 -0.53
N SER A 166 19.35 -34.70 -0.51
CA SER A 166 20.00 -34.16 -1.71
C SER A 166 21.49 -33.89 -1.47
N TYR A 167 22.17 -33.30 -2.45
CA TYR A 167 23.59 -32.98 -2.41
C TYR A 167 23.82 -31.55 -1.92
N GLN A 168 24.70 -31.38 -0.93
CA GLN A 168 24.91 -30.09 -0.25
C GLN A 168 25.46 -28.98 -1.18
N ASN A 169 26.32 -29.34 -2.13
CA ASN A 169 26.91 -28.39 -3.09
C ASN A 169 26.05 -28.20 -4.35
N GLU A 170 24.73 -28.16 -4.22
CA GLU A 170 23.81 -27.81 -5.31
C GLU A 170 23.26 -26.39 -5.14
N PRO A 171 23.10 -25.60 -6.21
CA PRO A 171 22.48 -24.28 -6.12
C PRO A 171 21.06 -24.34 -5.53
N GLY A 172 20.76 -23.50 -4.53
CA GLY A 172 19.48 -23.53 -3.81
C GLY A 172 18.24 -23.42 -4.71
N PHE A 173 18.32 -22.71 -5.83
CA PHE A 173 17.25 -22.70 -6.85
C PHE A 173 17.00 -24.08 -7.50
N THR A 174 18.05 -24.82 -7.84
CA THR A 174 17.95 -26.19 -8.37
C THR A 174 17.34 -27.12 -7.32
N GLN A 175 17.76 -26.97 -6.05
CA GLN A 175 17.12 -27.68 -4.94
C GLN A 175 15.64 -27.29 -4.79
N ASN A 176 15.26 -26.03 -4.99
CA ASN A 176 13.85 -25.59 -4.90
C ASN A 176 12.99 -26.19 -6.02
N ILE A 177 13.47 -26.35 -7.26
CA ILE A 177 12.74 -27.15 -8.29
C ILE A 177 12.55 -28.59 -7.83
N LYS A 178 13.60 -29.22 -7.28
CA LYS A 178 13.56 -30.59 -6.76
C LYS A 178 12.59 -30.74 -5.58
N ARG A 179 12.59 -29.80 -4.63
CA ARG A 179 11.62 -29.70 -3.51
C ARG A 179 10.18 -29.57 -4.04
N GLY A 180 9.97 -28.76 -5.08
CA GLY A 180 8.66 -28.57 -5.71
C GLY A 180 8.12 -29.82 -6.41
N LEU A 181 9.00 -30.60 -7.06
CA LEU A 181 8.65 -31.92 -7.60
C LEU A 181 8.39 -32.95 -6.50
N ALA A 182 9.24 -33.00 -5.46
CA ALA A 182 9.09 -33.91 -4.32
C ALA A 182 7.78 -33.66 -3.54
N SER A 183 7.40 -32.39 -3.36
CA SER A 183 6.17 -31.97 -2.68
C SER A 183 4.89 -32.52 -3.34
N LEU A 184 4.92 -32.84 -4.64
CA LEU A 184 3.78 -33.44 -5.33
C LEU A 184 3.48 -34.88 -4.85
N PHE A 185 4.48 -35.60 -4.31
CA PHE A 185 4.29 -36.97 -3.82
C PHE A 185 3.68 -37.03 -2.40
N GLN A 186 3.45 -35.87 -1.74
CA GLN A 186 2.68 -35.80 -0.49
C GLN A 186 1.17 -35.90 -0.77
N LEU A 187 0.56 -37.01 -0.38
CA LEU A 187 -0.84 -37.32 -0.68
C LEU A 187 -1.50 -38.07 0.48
N GLN A 188 -2.80 -37.86 0.64
CA GLN A 188 -3.66 -38.49 1.64
C GLN A 188 -4.89 -39.08 0.96
N LEU A 189 -5.17 -40.37 1.20
CA LEU A 189 -6.32 -41.06 0.61
C LEU A 189 -7.60 -40.99 1.46
N HIS A 190 -7.64 -40.15 2.51
CA HIS A 190 -8.83 -39.85 3.29
C HIS A 190 -9.07 -38.33 3.40
N SER A 191 -10.35 -37.93 3.37
CA SER A 191 -10.75 -36.53 3.52
C SER A 191 -10.46 -36.01 4.93
N GLY A 192 -10.00 -34.77 5.04
CA GLY A 192 -9.66 -34.14 6.32
C GLY A 192 -8.70 -32.96 6.15
N SER A 193 -8.55 -32.16 7.20
CA SER A 193 -7.61 -31.04 7.25
C SER A 193 -6.42 -31.38 8.14
N SER A 194 -5.21 -31.06 7.69
CA SER A 194 -3.97 -31.26 8.43
C SER A 194 -2.94 -30.18 8.09
N SER A 195 -2.08 -29.86 9.05
CA SER A 195 -0.89 -29.03 8.80
C SER A 195 0.17 -29.89 8.10
N GLU A 196 0.77 -29.36 7.04
CA GLU A 196 1.81 -30.01 6.26
C GLU A 196 2.98 -29.06 6.03
N VAL A 197 4.18 -29.62 6.04
CA VAL A 197 5.38 -28.93 5.56
C VAL A 197 5.60 -29.35 4.11
N ASP A 198 5.66 -28.36 3.21
CA ASP A 198 6.16 -28.55 1.85
C ASP A 198 7.03 -27.35 1.44
N ILE A 199 7.39 -27.22 0.16
CA ILE A 199 8.21 -26.10 -0.32
C ILE A 199 7.67 -24.70 0.05
N SER A 200 6.36 -24.54 0.22
CA SER A 200 5.74 -23.26 0.61
C SER A 200 5.90 -22.90 2.09
N GLY A 201 6.52 -23.78 2.89
CA GLY A 201 6.59 -23.72 4.35
C GLY A 201 5.61 -24.69 5.02
N LYS A 202 5.37 -24.47 6.32
CA LYS A 202 4.33 -25.17 7.08
C LYS A 202 2.97 -24.50 6.88
N CYS A 203 2.05 -25.16 6.18
CA CYS A 203 0.74 -24.62 5.79
C CYS A 203 -0.42 -25.51 6.26
N ASN A 204 -1.62 -24.95 6.43
CA ASN A 204 -2.84 -25.74 6.57
C ASN A 204 -3.30 -26.26 5.20
N THR A 205 -3.61 -27.55 5.14
CA THR A 205 -4.08 -28.22 3.92
C THR A 205 -5.39 -28.96 4.21
N THR A 206 -6.24 -29.08 3.20
CA THR A 206 -7.51 -29.83 3.27
C THR A 206 -7.63 -30.76 2.07
N TYR A 207 -7.92 -32.02 2.36
CA TYR A 207 -8.11 -33.08 1.37
C TYR A 207 -9.60 -33.38 1.20
N HIS A 208 -10.04 -33.45 -0.06
CA HIS A 208 -11.35 -33.95 -0.47
C HIS A 208 -11.16 -35.15 -1.38
N VAL A 209 -11.55 -36.32 -0.91
CA VAL A 209 -11.43 -37.59 -1.61
C VAL A 209 -12.76 -37.99 -2.25
N ARG A 210 -12.68 -38.42 -3.51
CA ARG A 210 -13.72 -39.10 -4.30
C ARG A 210 -13.08 -40.38 -4.86
N GLN A 211 -13.90 -41.33 -5.33
CA GLN A 211 -13.48 -42.69 -5.75
C GLN A 211 -12.09 -42.73 -6.42
N ASP A 212 -11.92 -42.07 -7.56
CA ASP A 212 -10.66 -42.07 -8.33
C ASP A 212 -9.94 -40.71 -8.34
N GLN A 213 -10.34 -39.78 -7.46
CA GLN A 213 -9.83 -38.40 -7.48
C GLN A 213 -9.68 -37.81 -6.08
N VAL A 214 -8.49 -37.27 -5.80
CA VAL A 214 -8.22 -36.51 -4.57
C VAL A 214 -7.93 -35.06 -4.93
N THR A 215 -8.56 -34.12 -4.21
CA THR A 215 -8.27 -32.68 -4.32
C THR A 215 -7.67 -32.19 -3.02
N LYS A 216 -6.40 -31.76 -3.07
CA LYS A 216 -5.70 -31.04 -2.01
C LYS A 216 -5.89 -29.54 -2.21
N ILE A 217 -6.35 -28.83 -1.20
CA ILE A 217 -6.43 -27.37 -1.17
C ILE A 217 -5.49 -26.88 -0.08
N LYS A 218 -4.59 -25.93 -0.40
CA LYS A 218 -3.65 -25.32 0.53
C LYS A 218 -4.09 -23.90 0.86
N ASP A 219 -4.19 -23.59 2.14
CA ASP A 219 -4.40 -22.23 2.63
C ASP A 219 -3.05 -21.50 2.68
N LEU A 220 -2.79 -20.68 1.67
CA LEU A 220 -1.54 -19.95 1.51
C LEU A 220 -1.34 -18.82 2.52
N ASP A 221 -2.41 -18.33 3.14
CA ASP A 221 -2.36 -17.27 4.15
C ASP A 221 -1.95 -17.83 5.52
N SER A 222 -2.09 -19.14 5.72
CA SER A 222 -1.66 -19.89 6.92
C SER A 222 -0.19 -20.34 6.91
N CYS A 223 0.56 -20.11 5.83
CA CYS A 223 1.91 -20.66 5.65
C CYS A 223 2.98 -19.93 6.47
N GLU A 224 3.64 -20.66 7.37
CA GLU A 224 4.83 -20.22 8.12
C GLU A 224 6.11 -20.48 7.29
N ILE A 225 6.81 -19.42 6.88
CA ILE A 225 8.16 -19.45 6.25
C ILE A 225 8.79 -18.05 6.34
N GLU A 226 10.12 -17.95 6.45
CA GLU A 226 10.83 -16.66 6.42
C GLU A 226 10.63 -15.95 5.07
N ARG A 227 9.89 -14.84 5.06
CA ARG A 227 9.68 -14.00 3.87
C ARG A 227 10.07 -12.55 4.17
N LYS A 228 10.76 -11.91 3.24
CA LYS A 228 10.86 -10.44 3.21
C LYS A 228 9.50 -9.87 2.83
N ARG A 229 8.69 -9.53 3.83
CA ARG A 229 7.41 -8.84 3.68
C ARG A 229 7.52 -7.45 4.27
N PHE A 230 7.64 -6.45 3.42
CA PHE A 230 7.50 -5.07 3.83
C PHE A 230 6.07 -4.63 3.61
N THR A 231 5.47 -4.06 4.64
CA THR A 231 4.21 -3.33 4.52
C THR A 231 4.44 -1.87 4.88
N SER A 232 3.83 -0.94 4.13
CA SER A 232 3.67 0.48 4.52
C SER A 232 2.69 0.68 5.70
N HIS A 233 2.33 1.92 6.04
CA HIS A 233 1.43 2.29 7.16
C HIS A 233 0.07 2.92 6.71
N ASN A 234 -0.03 3.47 5.48
CA ASN A 234 -1.23 4.14 4.95
C ASN A 234 -2.01 3.29 3.92
N ARG A 235 -3.03 2.54 4.39
CA ARG A 235 -3.79 1.45 3.73
C ARG A 235 -4.25 1.67 2.27
N ILE A 236 -4.40 2.92 1.85
CA ILE A 236 -4.85 3.29 0.50
C ILE A 236 -3.76 2.99 -0.56
N LEU A 237 -2.48 3.08 -0.17
CA LEU A 237 -1.32 3.00 -1.08
C LEU A 237 -0.74 1.58 -1.20
N ASP A 238 -1.60 0.58 -1.43
CA ASP A 238 -1.25 -0.84 -1.21
C ASP A 238 -1.38 -1.82 -2.38
N VAL A 239 -0.40 -2.75 -2.37
CA VAL A 239 -0.34 -4.18 -2.75
C VAL A 239 -1.39 -5.18 -2.20
N GLY A 240 -2.69 -5.08 -2.53
CA GLY A 240 -3.66 -6.11 -2.11
C GLY A 240 -3.40 -7.48 -2.77
N THR A 241 -2.99 -8.49 -1.98
CA THR A 241 -2.66 -9.85 -2.48
C THR A 241 -3.74 -10.89 -2.15
N LYS A 242 -3.99 -11.80 -3.10
CA LYS A 242 -4.76 -13.03 -2.87
C LYS A 242 -4.09 -14.24 -3.53
N GLY A 243 -3.75 -15.25 -2.74
CA GLY A 243 -3.29 -16.56 -3.21
C GLY A 243 -4.41 -17.60 -3.24
N THR A 244 -4.34 -18.56 -4.16
CA THR A 244 -5.08 -19.84 -4.08
C THR A 244 -4.21 -20.97 -4.63
N SER A 245 -4.09 -22.09 -3.91
CA SER A 245 -3.30 -23.25 -4.31
C SER A 245 -4.15 -24.52 -4.21
N ALA A 246 -4.25 -25.26 -5.33
CA ALA A 246 -5.03 -26.49 -5.41
C ALA A 246 -4.29 -27.55 -6.24
N THR A 247 -4.25 -28.79 -5.76
CA THR A 247 -3.65 -29.94 -6.46
C THR A 247 -4.69 -31.04 -6.61
N VAL A 248 -4.92 -31.48 -7.85
CA VAL A 248 -5.84 -32.57 -8.19
C VAL A 248 -5.03 -33.79 -8.60
N TYR A 249 -5.27 -34.90 -7.90
CA TYR A 249 -4.69 -36.21 -8.16
C TYR A 249 -5.77 -37.08 -8.81
N VAL A 250 -5.42 -37.74 -9.91
CA VAL A 250 -6.24 -38.80 -10.52
C VAL A 250 -5.53 -40.12 -10.25
N LEU A 251 -6.27 -41.06 -9.67
CA LEU A 251 -5.76 -42.36 -9.26
C LEU A 251 -6.26 -43.45 -10.21
N GLU A 252 -5.50 -44.55 -10.29
CA GLU A 252 -5.84 -45.78 -10.99
C GLU A 252 -5.23 -46.92 -10.18
N ASP A 253 -6.03 -47.91 -9.79
CA ASP A 253 -5.67 -48.97 -8.84
C ASP A 253 -4.99 -48.46 -7.56
N SER A 254 -5.51 -47.35 -7.01
CA SER A 254 -4.94 -46.59 -5.86
C SER A 254 -3.55 -45.97 -6.09
N PHE A 255 -2.98 -46.06 -7.30
CA PHE A 255 -1.71 -45.43 -7.67
C PHE A 255 -1.92 -44.11 -8.43
N ILE A 256 -0.92 -43.23 -8.43
CA ILE A 256 -0.99 -41.91 -9.08
C ILE A 256 -0.88 -42.05 -10.62
N LYS A 257 -2.00 -41.88 -11.33
CA LYS A 257 -2.04 -41.80 -12.80
C LYS A 257 -1.65 -40.41 -13.30
N SER A 258 -2.19 -39.35 -12.68
CA SER A 258 -1.76 -37.98 -12.95
C SER A 258 -1.94 -37.03 -11.77
N ILE A 259 -1.10 -36.00 -11.71
CA ILE A 259 -1.18 -34.88 -10.76
C ILE A 259 -1.30 -33.59 -11.57
N LYS A 260 -2.20 -32.69 -11.16
CA LYS A 260 -2.38 -31.35 -11.73
C LYS A 260 -2.45 -30.34 -10.58
N ALA A 261 -1.34 -29.64 -10.32
CA ALA A 261 -1.32 -28.51 -9.39
C ALA A 261 -1.53 -27.20 -10.15
N GLU A 262 -2.31 -26.28 -9.58
CA GLU A 262 -2.44 -24.92 -10.04
C GLU A 262 -2.42 -23.94 -8.86
N GLU A 263 -1.46 -23.02 -8.90
CA GLU A 263 -1.38 -21.88 -7.99
C GLU A 263 -1.69 -20.59 -8.75
N ASN A 264 -2.52 -19.75 -8.14
CA ASN A 264 -2.87 -18.43 -8.65
C ASN A 264 -2.54 -17.38 -7.58
N PHE A 265 -1.71 -16.41 -7.91
CA PHE A 265 -1.47 -15.22 -7.10
C PHE A 265 -1.99 -13.99 -7.84
N VAL A 266 -2.81 -13.19 -7.17
CA VAL A 266 -3.42 -11.97 -7.72
C VAL A 266 -3.00 -10.78 -6.85
N PHE A 267 -2.39 -9.79 -7.49
CA PHE A 267 -1.84 -8.57 -6.89
C PHE A 267 -2.63 -7.37 -7.42
N VAL A 268 -3.18 -6.52 -6.54
CA VAL A 268 -4.11 -5.44 -6.92
C VAL A 268 -3.77 -4.11 -6.24
N LEU A 269 -3.66 -3.07 -7.07
CA LEU A 269 -3.74 -1.65 -6.73
C LEU A 269 -4.93 -1.31 -5.79
N ASN A 270 -4.81 -1.20 -4.47
CA ASN A 270 -5.97 -0.82 -3.62
C ASN A 270 -6.58 0.54 -4.06
N TYR A 271 -5.76 1.59 -4.14
CA TYR A 271 -6.13 2.89 -4.75
C TYR A 271 -6.74 2.79 -6.17
N ARG A 272 -6.41 1.75 -6.95
CA ARG A 272 -6.91 1.58 -8.32
C ARG A 272 -6.96 0.11 -8.72
N ARG A 273 -8.03 -0.60 -8.35
CA ARG A 273 -8.18 -2.07 -8.57
C ARG A 273 -8.14 -2.56 -10.02
N LYS A 274 -8.13 -1.64 -10.99
CA LYS A 274 -7.90 -1.92 -12.42
C LYS A 274 -6.41 -2.12 -12.75
N THR A 275 -5.51 -1.63 -11.89
CA THR A 275 -4.06 -1.90 -11.94
C THR A 275 -3.80 -3.14 -11.10
N GLY A 276 -3.24 -4.19 -11.70
CA GLY A 276 -2.93 -5.42 -10.98
C GLY A 276 -2.36 -6.51 -11.86
N ALA A 277 -1.59 -7.40 -11.25
CA ALA A 277 -0.92 -8.52 -11.88
C ALA A 277 -1.50 -9.85 -11.41
N LYS A 278 -1.35 -10.88 -12.24
CA LYS A 278 -1.67 -12.25 -11.91
C LYS A 278 -0.52 -13.15 -12.33
N ILE A 279 -0.04 -13.96 -11.39
CA ILE A 279 0.85 -15.08 -11.63
C ILE A 279 0.00 -16.35 -11.59
N VAL A 280 0.21 -17.24 -12.56
CA VAL A 280 -0.36 -18.59 -12.55
C VAL A 280 0.79 -19.57 -12.71
N SER A 281 1.00 -20.43 -11.71
CA SER A 281 1.90 -21.58 -11.82
C SER A 281 1.09 -22.85 -11.98
N LYS A 282 1.52 -23.74 -12.88
CA LYS A 282 0.89 -25.05 -13.10
C LYS A 282 1.96 -26.12 -13.09
N GLN A 283 1.72 -27.20 -12.35
CA GLN A 283 2.52 -28.42 -12.46
C GLN A 283 1.63 -29.55 -12.99
N ARG A 284 2.16 -30.36 -13.89
CA ARG A 284 1.55 -31.61 -14.34
C ARG A 284 2.55 -32.73 -14.22
N LEU A 285 2.11 -33.86 -13.71
CA LEU A 285 2.86 -35.11 -13.69
C LEU A 285 1.92 -36.20 -14.26
N GLU A 286 2.34 -36.92 -15.29
CA GLU A 286 1.51 -37.94 -15.95
C GLU A 286 2.29 -39.24 -16.11
N LEU A 287 1.75 -40.36 -15.64
CA LEU A 287 2.36 -41.67 -15.82
C LEU A 287 2.34 -42.06 -17.31
N LYS A 288 3.48 -42.46 -17.86
CA LYS A 288 3.62 -42.87 -19.26
C LYS A 288 3.87 -44.37 -19.42
N SER A 289 4.67 -44.97 -18.54
CA SER A 289 4.90 -46.42 -18.54
C SER A 289 5.42 -46.90 -17.18
N VAL A 290 5.25 -48.20 -16.93
CA VAL A 290 5.85 -48.90 -15.79
C VAL A 290 6.77 -49.99 -16.36
N GLN A 291 8.00 -50.07 -15.86
CA GLN A 291 9.04 -50.98 -16.32
C GLN A 291 9.61 -51.77 -15.14
N ALA A 292 10.37 -52.84 -15.40
CA ALA A 292 11.11 -53.52 -14.33
C ALA A 292 12.12 -52.55 -13.70
N GLY A 293 12.06 -52.41 -12.38
CA GLY A 293 12.91 -51.53 -11.58
C GLY A 293 14.09 -52.27 -10.93
N MET A 294 14.86 -51.53 -10.15
CA MET A 294 15.92 -52.10 -9.32
C MET A 294 15.31 -52.72 -8.05
N GLY A 295 15.85 -53.86 -7.62
CA GLY A 295 15.39 -54.55 -6.41
C GLY A 295 15.55 -53.72 -5.13
N LEU A 296 14.73 -54.01 -4.12
CA LEU A 296 14.80 -53.39 -2.79
C LEU A 296 16.16 -53.61 -2.12
N ILE A 297 16.69 -52.56 -1.49
CA ILE A 297 17.92 -52.61 -0.70
C ILE A 297 17.58 -53.15 0.70
N ALA A 298 18.19 -54.26 1.11
CA ALA A 298 17.96 -54.84 2.43
C ALA A 298 18.73 -54.07 3.53
N ALA A 299 18.00 -53.35 4.39
CA ALA A 299 18.57 -52.67 5.56
C ALA A 299 17.55 -52.51 6.69
N LYS A 300 18.01 -52.42 7.95
CA LYS A 300 17.14 -52.18 9.12
C LYS A 300 16.75 -50.71 9.34
N GLN A 301 17.47 -49.76 8.76
CA GLN A 301 17.24 -48.32 8.96
C GLN A 301 17.59 -47.52 7.70
N VAL A 302 16.83 -46.46 7.42
CA VAL A 302 17.03 -45.52 6.29
C VAL A 302 18.47 -45.02 6.20
N ALA A 303 19.09 -44.68 7.33
CA ALA A 303 20.47 -44.19 7.38
C ALA A 303 21.51 -45.20 6.84
N GLY A 304 21.23 -46.51 6.92
CA GLY A 304 22.04 -47.55 6.27
C GLY A 304 21.88 -47.52 4.75
N VAL A 305 20.63 -47.45 4.28
CA VAL A 305 20.29 -47.38 2.85
C VAL A 305 20.94 -46.19 2.16
N ILE A 306 20.84 -44.99 2.75
CA ILE A 306 21.41 -43.76 2.22
C ILE A 306 22.95 -43.87 2.10
N LYS A 307 23.63 -44.41 3.12
CA LYS A 307 25.09 -44.63 3.08
C LYS A 307 25.52 -45.65 2.02
N THR A 308 24.70 -46.67 1.75
CA THR A 308 24.96 -47.67 0.70
C THR A 308 24.71 -47.11 -0.71
N LEU A 309 23.80 -46.13 -0.86
CA LEU A 309 23.52 -45.47 -2.14
C LEU A 309 24.62 -44.50 -2.55
N ASP A 310 24.89 -43.51 -1.71
CA ASP A 310 25.91 -42.48 -1.92
C ASP A 310 26.15 -41.74 -0.59
N PRO A 311 27.37 -41.78 -0.01
CA PRO A 311 27.65 -41.10 1.26
C PRO A 311 27.55 -39.57 1.18
N ASN A 312 27.46 -38.97 -0.01
CA ASN A 312 27.31 -37.52 -0.21
C ASN A 312 25.86 -37.02 -0.05
N TYR A 313 24.88 -37.90 0.16
CA TYR A 313 23.51 -37.48 0.47
C TYR A 313 23.42 -36.89 1.88
N VAL A 314 22.88 -35.67 1.96
CA VAL A 314 22.62 -34.96 3.22
C VAL A 314 21.11 -34.76 3.39
N ALA A 315 20.62 -34.94 4.62
CA ALA A 315 19.24 -34.62 4.98
C ALA A 315 19.06 -33.10 5.03
N MET A 316 18.01 -32.59 4.38
CA MET A 316 17.73 -31.16 4.26
C MET A 316 16.25 -30.84 4.50
N PRO A 317 15.92 -29.59 4.87
CA PRO A 317 14.54 -29.11 4.88
C PRO A 317 13.88 -29.21 3.49
N LEU A 318 12.59 -29.55 3.50
CA LEU A 318 11.73 -29.52 2.31
C LEU A 318 11.27 -28.10 1.95
N GLU A 319 11.29 -27.19 2.94
CA GLU A 319 11.04 -25.76 2.78
C GLU A 319 12.08 -25.12 1.85
N ALA A 320 11.69 -24.07 1.13
CA ALA A 320 12.59 -23.40 0.20
C ALA A 320 13.72 -22.63 0.89
N GLU A 321 14.91 -22.69 0.30
CA GLU A 321 16.05 -21.89 0.73
C GLU A 321 15.95 -20.46 0.14
N PRO A 322 16.16 -19.40 0.94
CA PRO A 322 16.06 -18.01 0.48
C PRO A 322 17.21 -17.62 -0.46
N VAL A 323 16.90 -17.31 -1.71
CA VAL A 323 17.87 -16.91 -2.73
C VAL A 323 18.20 -15.42 -2.59
N LYS A 324 19.42 -15.09 -2.16
CA LYS A 324 19.88 -13.70 -2.04
C LYS A 324 20.07 -13.06 -3.42
N SER A 325 19.20 -12.09 -3.76
CA SER A 325 19.36 -11.21 -4.93
C SER A 325 20.05 -9.90 -4.54
N GLU A 326 21.11 -9.53 -5.29
CA GLU A 326 21.79 -8.23 -5.14
C GLU A 326 21.12 -7.16 -6.00
N CYS A 327 20.77 -6.01 -5.42
CA CYS A 327 20.28 -4.86 -6.18
C CYS A 327 21.44 -4.11 -6.85
N LYS A 328 21.47 -4.08 -8.19
CA LYS A 328 22.50 -3.37 -8.97
C LYS A 328 21.95 -2.09 -9.60
N LYS A 329 22.09 -0.98 -8.84
CA LYS A 329 21.97 0.47 -9.16
C LYS A 329 20.70 1.17 -8.63
N CYS A 330 20.93 2.20 -7.79
CA CYS A 330 19.95 3.19 -7.36
C CYS A 330 20.50 4.62 -7.63
N PRO A 331 19.75 5.54 -8.28
CA PRO A 331 20.18 6.94 -8.45
C PRO A 331 19.47 7.96 -7.53
N SER A 332 20.07 9.15 -7.40
CA SER A 332 19.72 10.30 -6.54
C SER A 332 19.97 10.10 -5.04
N VAL A 333 20.75 11.01 -4.42
CA VAL A 333 21.66 10.62 -3.33
C VAL A 333 21.08 10.73 -1.91
N VAL A 334 20.10 11.59 -1.64
CA VAL A 334 19.51 11.71 -0.28
C VAL A 334 18.09 11.15 -0.25
N ASP A 335 17.17 11.66 -1.06
CA ASP A 335 15.77 11.23 -1.05
C ASP A 335 15.61 9.72 -1.31
N ALA A 336 16.27 9.18 -2.35
CA ALA A 336 16.13 7.77 -2.70
C ALA A 336 16.92 6.84 -1.75
N VAL A 337 18.08 7.28 -1.24
CA VAL A 337 18.84 6.53 -0.22
C VAL A 337 18.04 6.46 1.09
N THR A 338 17.45 7.57 1.54
CA THR A 338 16.58 7.59 2.73
C THR A 338 15.31 6.75 2.50
N SER A 339 14.75 6.78 1.28
CA SER A 339 13.55 6.00 0.92
C SER A 339 13.82 4.49 0.81
N ALA A 340 15.07 4.07 0.58
CA ALA A 340 15.45 2.66 0.52
C ALA A 340 15.24 1.94 1.86
N GLN A 341 15.32 2.66 2.99
CA GLN A 341 14.97 2.18 4.34
C GLN A 341 15.74 0.92 4.81
N THR A 342 16.85 0.55 4.16
CA THR A 342 17.74 -0.52 4.61
C THR A 342 18.73 0.00 5.67
N PRO A 343 19.26 -0.85 6.57
CA PRO A 343 20.26 -0.43 7.56
C PRO A 343 21.48 0.26 6.93
N GLU A 344 21.98 -0.27 5.82
CA GLU A 344 23.17 0.21 5.10
C GLU A 344 22.89 1.58 4.45
N SER A 345 21.68 1.77 3.89
CA SER A 345 21.26 3.05 3.33
C SER A 345 21.10 4.14 4.40
N LEU A 346 20.64 3.76 5.59
CA LEU A 346 20.47 4.66 6.73
C LEU A 346 21.82 5.05 7.35
N GLU A 347 22.74 4.11 7.47
CA GLU A 347 24.11 4.36 7.94
C GLU A 347 24.84 5.33 6.99
N ALA A 348 24.85 5.04 5.68
CA ALA A 348 25.51 5.87 4.68
C ALA A 348 24.98 7.32 4.63
N VAL A 349 23.65 7.53 4.77
CA VAL A 349 23.10 8.90 4.77
C VAL A 349 23.34 9.64 6.08
N LEU A 350 23.45 8.93 7.22
CA LEU A 350 23.75 9.53 8.53
C LEU A 350 25.25 9.82 8.74
N GLU A 351 26.13 9.13 8.02
CA GLU A 351 27.56 9.47 7.90
C GLU A 351 27.74 10.72 7.01
N PHE A 352 26.99 10.81 5.91
CA PHE A 352 27.03 11.94 4.98
C PHE A 352 26.45 13.26 5.56
N LEU A 353 25.51 13.19 6.50
CA LEU A 353 24.83 14.36 7.07
C LEU A 353 25.39 14.79 8.43
N ASP A 354 26.13 15.89 8.45
CA ASP A 354 26.49 16.58 9.69
C ASP A 354 25.41 17.58 10.13
N PHE A 355 24.75 17.28 11.25
CA PHE A 355 23.74 18.13 11.90
C PHE A 355 24.35 19.33 12.68
N LYS A 356 25.68 19.37 12.82
CA LYS A 356 26.42 20.51 13.41
C LYS A 356 26.78 21.57 12.37
N ASP A 357 26.67 21.27 11.08
CA ASP A 357 26.86 22.26 10.02
C ASP A 357 25.52 22.89 9.60
N ALA A 358 25.41 24.21 9.76
CA ALA A 358 24.25 24.97 9.29
C ALA A 358 24.20 25.11 7.76
N SER A 359 25.30 24.88 7.03
CA SER A 359 25.36 25.01 5.57
C SER A 359 24.58 23.91 4.84
N THR A 360 24.45 22.72 5.44
CA THR A 360 23.78 21.56 4.84
C THR A 360 22.27 21.48 5.17
N PHE A 361 21.66 22.53 5.72
CA PHE A 361 20.27 22.52 6.21
C PHE A 361 19.25 21.96 5.20
N ILE A 362 19.42 22.24 3.89
CA ILE A 362 18.52 21.74 2.84
C ILE A 362 18.56 20.20 2.75
N LEU A 363 19.74 19.58 2.92
CA LEU A 363 19.90 18.13 2.85
C LEU A 363 19.38 17.47 4.14
N GLN A 364 19.63 18.09 5.29
CA GLN A 364 19.08 17.68 6.59
C GLN A 364 17.54 17.71 6.56
N GLU A 365 16.94 18.81 6.07
CA GLU A 365 15.49 18.99 5.95
C GLU A 365 14.87 17.92 5.03
N ARG A 366 15.46 17.67 3.84
CA ARG A 366 15.01 16.61 2.92
C ARG A 366 15.07 15.22 3.54
N PHE A 367 16.18 14.89 4.21
CA PHE A 367 16.34 13.63 4.92
C PHE A 367 15.27 13.45 6.01
N LEU A 368 15.03 14.49 6.83
CA LEU A 368 14.03 14.45 7.88
C LEU A 368 12.61 14.29 7.31
N TYR A 369 12.24 15.02 6.26
CA TYR A 369 10.95 14.82 5.59
C TYR A 369 10.84 13.43 4.96
N ALA A 370 11.89 12.90 4.33
CA ALA A 370 11.89 11.53 3.80
C ALA A 370 11.70 10.48 4.90
N CYS A 371 12.33 10.65 6.07
CA CYS A 371 12.04 9.86 7.28
C CYS A 371 10.57 10.03 7.72
N GLY A 372 10.05 11.25 7.71
CA GLY A 372 8.65 11.56 8.00
C GLY A 372 7.67 10.85 7.06
N PHE A 373 8.03 10.66 5.79
CA PHE A 373 7.25 9.95 4.78
C PHE A 373 7.56 8.44 4.67
N ALA A 374 8.58 7.94 5.37
CA ALA A 374 9.02 6.54 5.38
C ALA A 374 7.83 5.56 5.38
N SER A 375 7.81 4.65 4.42
CA SER A 375 6.71 3.70 4.25
C SER A 375 6.67 2.71 5.42
N HIS A 376 7.83 2.16 5.79
CA HIS A 376 8.02 1.12 6.80
C HIS A 376 9.15 1.46 7.79
N PRO A 377 8.96 2.48 8.65
CA PRO A 377 10.01 2.90 9.59
C PRO A 377 10.39 1.80 10.58
N SER A 378 11.68 1.70 10.87
CA SER A 378 12.26 0.75 11.83
C SER A 378 12.44 1.36 13.22
N GLU A 379 12.60 0.51 14.25
CA GLU A 379 12.97 0.99 15.59
C GLU A 379 14.34 1.69 15.57
N THR A 380 15.30 1.14 14.82
CA THR A 380 16.64 1.69 14.63
C THR A 380 16.61 3.14 14.12
N LEU A 381 15.73 3.44 13.16
CA LEU A 381 15.55 4.81 12.65
C LEU A 381 15.10 5.78 13.74
N LEU A 382 14.09 5.41 14.54
CA LEU A 382 13.62 6.26 15.64
C LEU A 382 14.71 6.43 16.72
N LYS A 383 15.45 5.36 17.04
CA LYS A 383 16.55 5.41 18.00
C LYS A 383 17.64 6.40 17.55
N LEU A 384 18.11 6.29 16.32
CA LEU A 384 19.16 7.16 15.76
C LEU A 384 18.73 8.63 15.70
N LEU A 385 17.48 8.94 15.32
CA LEU A 385 16.97 10.31 15.37
C LEU A 385 16.84 10.82 16.82
N THR A 386 16.43 9.97 17.76
CA THR A 386 16.38 10.31 19.19
C THR A 386 17.76 10.60 19.77
N GLU A 387 18.80 9.90 19.31
CA GLU A 387 20.20 10.17 19.65
C GLU A 387 20.70 11.49 19.05
N LYS A 388 20.42 11.75 17.76
CA LYS A 388 20.75 13.04 17.12
C LYS A 388 20.05 14.23 17.80
N PHE A 389 18.79 14.08 18.26
CA PHE A 389 18.09 15.12 19.04
C PHE A 389 18.71 15.43 20.41
N LYS A 390 19.31 14.42 21.05
CA LYS A 390 20.01 14.57 22.34
C LYS A 390 21.37 15.28 22.18
N GLY A 391 21.99 15.18 21.01
CA GLY A 391 23.24 15.86 20.66
C GLY A 391 23.06 17.30 20.21
N ASP A 392 24.14 17.88 19.68
CA ASP A 392 24.14 19.23 19.12
C ASP A 392 23.53 19.24 17.72
N VAL A 393 22.52 20.11 17.53
CA VAL A 393 21.96 20.45 16.21
C VAL A 393 22.13 21.96 16.05
N ALA A 394 22.85 22.39 15.01
CA ALA A 394 23.24 23.79 14.86
C ALA A 394 22.13 24.74 14.40
N ASN A 395 21.05 24.19 13.81
CA ASN A 395 19.91 24.94 13.33
C ASN A 395 18.64 24.54 14.10
N GLU A 396 18.01 25.49 14.79
CA GLU A 396 16.80 25.26 15.59
C GLU A 396 15.57 24.89 14.73
N ASP A 397 15.47 25.34 13.47
CA ASP A 397 14.39 24.91 12.56
C ASP A 397 14.52 23.42 12.20
N ILE A 398 15.76 22.94 12.03
CA ILE A 398 16.07 21.53 11.81
C ILE A 398 15.81 20.72 13.08
N ARG A 399 16.08 21.29 14.26
CA ARG A 399 15.74 20.71 15.56
C ARG A 399 14.22 20.56 15.73
N GLU A 400 13.44 21.59 15.41
CA GLU A 400 11.96 21.54 15.42
C GLU A 400 11.47 20.46 14.45
N THR A 401 11.96 20.47 13.21
CA THR A 401 11.62 19.48 12.17
C THR A 401 11.90 18.05 12.61
N LEU A 402 13.06 17.81 13.25
CA LEU A 402 13.45 16.49 13.72
C LEU A 402 12.47 15.96 14.80
N VAL A 403 12.06 16.80 15.75
CA VAL A 403 11.09 16.42 16.79
C VAL A 403 9.69 16.17 16.20
N ILE A 404 9.28 16.96 15.20
CA ILE A 404 8.03 16.77 14.44
C ILE A 404 8.02 15.42 13.71
N VAL A 405 9.16 15.04 13.12
CA VAL A 405 9.35 13.76 12.42
C VAL A 405 9.39 12.59 13.40
N MET A 406 10.07 12.71 14.55
CA MET A 406 10.00 11.72 15.64
C MET A 406 8.55 11.45 16.05
N GLY A 407 7.72 12.49 16.16
CA GLY A 407 6.28 12.33 16.41
C GLY A 407 5.56 11.49 15.36
N ALA A 408 5.84 11.73 14.07
CA ALA A 408 5.25 10.93 12.98
C ALA A 408 5.74 9.47 12.99
N LEU A 409 7.00 9.22 13.31
CA LEU A 409 7.56 7.87 13.43
C LEU A 409 6.96 7.10 14.61
N ILE A 410 6.80 7.74 15.78
CA ILE A 410 6.12 7.16 16.94
C ILE A 410 4.71 6.71 16.57
N ARG A 411 3.93 7.54 15.84
CA ARG A 411 2.59 7.16 15.37
C ARG A 411 2.64 5.91 14.50
N LYS A 412 3.49 5.90 13.47
CA LYS A 412 3.62 4.78 12.51
C LYS A 412 4.06 3.47 13.18
N LEU A 413 4.93 3.53 14.19
CA LEU A 413 5.37 2.36 14.96
C LEU A 413 4.28 1.88 15.93
N CYS A 414 3.55 2.81 16.57
CA CYS A 414 2.41 2.46 17.44
C CYS A 414 1.24 1.83 16.67
N ASP A 415 0.94 2.31 15.45
CA ASP A 415 -0.08 1.74 14.56
C ASP A 415 0.24 0.31 14.08
N ARG A 416 1.47 -0.17 14.31
CA ARG A 416 1.94 -1.55 14.02
C ARG A 416 2.17 -2.37 15.28
N GLU A 417 1.48 -2.05 16.37
CA GLU A 417 1.60 -2.71 17.68
C GLU A 417 2.97 -2.54 18.38
N GLY A 418 3.98 -1.98 17.68
CA GLY A 418 5.31 -1.61 18.19
C GLY A 418 5.32 -0.45 19.20
N CYS A 419 4.17 -0.07 19.75
CA CYS A 419 4.04 1.02 20.71
C CYS A 419 4.73 0.75 22.07
N LYS A 420 5.10 -0.52 22.32
CA LYS A 420 5.84 -1.00 23.50
C LYS A 420 7.35 -1.11 23.29
N LEU A 421 7.85 -0.83 22.08
CA LEU A 421 9.29 -0.96 21.77
C LEU A 421 10.14 0.01 22.61
N PRO A 422 11.34 -0.38 23.06
CA PRO A 422 12.20 0.46 23.91
C PRO A 422 12.44 1.87 23.36
N ALA A 423 12.79 2.02 22.08
CA ALA A 423 13.05 3.35 21.50
C ALA A 423 11.77 4.20 21.40
N VAL A 424 10.61 3.57 21.19
CA VAL A 424 9.31 4.26 21.17
C VAL A 424 8.96 4.76 22.58
N ALA A 425 9.10 3.91 23.60
CA ALA A 425 8.87 4.29 24.99
C ALA A 425 9.81 5.42 25.46
N GLU A 426 11.08 5.38 25.06
CA GLU A 426 12.03 6.45 25.33
C GLU A 426 11.63 7.77 24.66
N ALA A 427 11.36 7.75 23.34
CA ALA A 427 11.02 8.95 22.58
C ALA A 427 9.70 9.59 23.06
N LYS A 428 8.68 8.78 23.40
CA LYS A 428 7.44 9.24 24.05
C LYS A 428 7.73 9.99 25.35
N ARG A 429 8.47 9.36 26.27
CA ARG A 429 8.84 9.95 27.57
C ARG A 429 9.64 11.23 27.40
N LEU A 430 10.52 11.29 26.41
CA LEU A 430 11.33 12.48 26.11
C LEU A 430 10.48 13.67 25.68
N ILE A 431 9.50 13.47 24.78
CA ILE A 431 8.60 14.52 24.30
C ILE A 431 7.68 15.01 25.42
N LEU A 432 7.03 14.09 26.15
CA LEU A 432 6.09 14.43 27.23
C LEU A 432 6.78 15.18 28.37
N ASN A 433 7.89 14.64 28.91
CA ASN A 433 8.61 15.24 30.02
C ASN A 433 9.24 16.60 29.67
N ARG A 434 9.58 16.84 28.39
CA ARG A 434 10.10 18.14 27.96
C ARG A 434 8.98 19.16 27.71
N LEU A 435 7.81 18.76 27.24
CA LEU A 435 6.64 19.64 27.19
C LEU A 435 6.20 20.09 28.58
N GLU A 436 6.15 19.19 29.56
CA GLU A 436 5.80 19.53 30.95
C GLU A 436 6.74 20.55 31.59
N LYS A 437 8.02 20.55 31.19
CA LYS A 437 9.08 21.43 31.69
C LYS A 437 9.32 22.66 30.81
N ALA A 438 8.64 22.79 29.66
CA ALA A 438 8.88 23.87 28.73
C ALA A 438 8.22 25.18 29.22
N THR A 439 9.05 26.21 29.41
CA THR A 439 8.63 27.55 29.87
C THR A 439 8.73 28.64 28.80
N LYS A 440 9.30 28.31 27.62
CA LYS A 440 9.35 29.21 26.44
C LYS A 440 8.36 28.73 25.39
N ASP A 441 7.60 29.66 24.81
CA ASP A 441 6.54 29.34 23.83
C ASP A 441 7.03 28.56 22.61
N ASP A 442 8.21 28.91 22.07
CA ASP A 442 8.79 28.21 20.91
C ASP A 442 9.09 26.72 21.22
N ASN A 443 9.60 26.44 22.42
CA ASN A 443 9.81 25.06 22.88
C ASN A 443 8.48 24.32 23.07
N VAL A 444 7.45 24.97 23.63
CA VAL A 444 6.11 24.40 23.79
C VAL A 444 5.51 24.05 22.43
N ARG A 445 5.61 24.96 21.46
CA ARG A 445 5.14 24.78 20.08
C ARG A 445 5.75 23.55 19.41
N MET A 446 7.07 23.39 19.47
CA MET A 446 7.77 22.23 18.88
C MET A 446 7.22 20.89 19.39
N TYR A 447 7.09 20.72 20.72
CA TYR A 447 6.57 19.47 21.27
C TYR A 447 5.08 19.27 20.98
N LEU A 448 4.27 20.34 20.95
CA LEU A 448 2.86 20.25 20.56
C LEU A 448 2.68 19.82 19.09
N LEU A 449 3.54 20.28 18.18
CA LEU A 449 3.55 19.83 16.77
C LEU A 449 3.92 18.35 16.64
N ALA A 450 4.90 17.88 17.42
CA ALA A 450 5.23 16.46 17.47
C ALA A 450 4.09 15.60 18.04
N LEU A 451 3.42 16.04 19.11
CA LEU A 451 2.25 15.36 19.65
C LEU A 451 1.04 15.37 18.70
N LYS A 452 0.89 16.42 17.88
CA LYS A 452 -0.10 16.51 16.79
C LYS A 452 0.15 15.52 15.65
N ASN A 453 1.36 14.97 15.55
CA ASN A 453 1.69 13.84 14.66
C ASN A 453 1.63 12.49 15.39
N ALA A 454 2.11 12.42 16.65
CA ALA A 454 2.18 11.18 17.43
C ALA A 454 0.81 10.65 17.86
N LEU A 455 -0.14 11.55 18.15
CA LEU A 455 -1.52 11.25 18.58
C LEU A 455 -1.58 10.22 19.72
N LEU A 456 -0.82 10.50 20.78
CA LEU A 456 -0.68 9.66 21.97
C LEU A 456 -1.84 9.89 22.95
N PRO A 457 -2.64 8.87 23.31
CA PRO A 457 -3.72 9.04 24.29
C PRO A 457 -3.24 9.62 25.63
N GLU A 458 -2.03 9.23 26.08
CA GLU A 458 -1.38 9.75 27.28
C GLU A 458 -1.04 11.26 27.22
N ALA A 459 -1.04 11.88 26.04
CA ALA A 459 -0.82 13.32 25.87
C ALA A 459 -2.08 14.17 26.05
N ILE A 460 -3.28 13.58 26.04
CA ILE A 460 -4.56 14.31 26.06
C ILE A 460 -4.66 15.29 27.26
N PRO A 461 -4.31 14.92 28.51
CA PRO A 461 -4.36 15.86 29.64
C PRO A 461 -3.48 17.10 29.45
N LEU A 462 -2.28 16.94 28.86
CA LEU A 462 -1.39 18.06 28.55
C LEU A 462 -1.97 18.93 27.43
N LEU A 463 -2.54 18.33 26.38
CA LEU A 463 -3.21 19.07 25.31
C LEU A 463 -4.42 19.87 25.83
N LEU A 464 -5.22 19.29 26.73
CA LEU A 464 -6.34 19.99 27.39
C LEU A 464 -5.84 21.18 28.22
N LYS A 465 -4.77 20.99 29.01
CA LYS A 465 -4.13 22.06 29.78
C LYS A 465 -3.72 23.22 28.86
N HIS A 466 -2.95 22.96 27.81
CA HIS A 466 -2.51 24.02 26.89
C HIS A 466 -3.66 24.64 26.07
N ALA A 467 -4.72 23.89 25.76
CA ALA A 467 -5.91 24.42 25.09
C ALA A 467 -6.75 25.35 25.99
N GLU A 468 -6.89 25.05 27.28
CA GLU A 468 -7.65 25.88 28.23
C GLU A 468 -6.80 27.03 28.82
N SER A 469 -5.51 26.81 29.12
CA SER A 469 -4.66 27.79 29.83
C SER A 469 -3.71 28.59 28.96
N GLY A 470 -3.28 28.08 27.79
CA GLY A 470 -2.24 28.70 26.95
C GLY A 470 -2.65 30.04 26.33
N GLU A 471 -1.72 30.68 25.63
CA GLU A 471 -1.96 31.94 24.92
C GLU A 471 -2.07 31.72 23.40
N GLY A 472 -2.90 32.55 22.74
CA GLY A 472 -3.29 32.51 21.33
C GLY A 472 -2.86 31.29 20.50
N PRO A 473 -1.67 31.33 19.86
CA PRO A 473 -1.19 30.29 18.95
C PRO A 473 -1.00 28.92 19.64
N ILE A 474 -0.59 28.89 20.90
CA ILE A 474 -0.34 27.65 21.67
C ILE A 474 -1.67 26.94 21.97
N SER A 475 -2.69 27.66 22.42
CA SER A 475 -4.02 27.07 22.62
C SER A 475 -4.69 26.64 21.32
N SER A 476 -4.51 27.41 20.24
CA SER A 476 -4.98 27.03 18.91
C SER A 476 -4.31 25.74 18.42
N LEU A 477 -2.98 25.64 18.57
CA LEU A 477 -2.23 24.44 18.22
C LEU A 477 -2.68 23.23 19.02
N ALA A 478 -2.78 23.34 20.35
CA ALA A 478 -3.24 22.25 21.22
C ALA A 478 -4.68 21.78 20.88
N ALA A 479 -5.60 22.72 20.59
CA ALA A 479 -6.94 22.39 20.12
C ALA A 479 -6.92 21.66 18.76
N THR A 480 -6.14 22.14 17.78
CA THR A 480 -6.01 21.44 16.48
C THR A 480 -5.25 20.11 16.56
N ALA A 481 -4.49 19.86 17.63
CA ALA A 481 -3.92 18.56 17.93
C ALA A 481 -5.01 17.59 18.42
N LEU A 482 -5.87 18.02 19.36
CA LEU A 482 -7.03 17.24 19.82
C LEU A 482 -8.02 16.93 18.70
N GLN A 483 -8.22 17.84 17.74
CA GLN A 483 -9.07 17.64 16.56
C GLN A 483 -8.63 16.45 15.67
N ARG A 484 -7.36 15.99 15.77
CA ARG A 484 -6.86 14.85 14.99
C ARG A 484 -7.04 13.48 15.67
N TYR A 485 -7.49 13.43 16.92
CA TYR A 485 -7.72 12.16 17.60
C TYR A 485 -9.00 11.50 17.06
N ASP A 486 -9.00 10.17 17.03
CA ASP A 486 -10.21 9.41 16.74
C ASP A 486 -11.31 9.74 17.76
N PRO A 487 -12.60 9.83 17.37
CA PRO A 487 -13.70 10.14 18.28
C PRO A 487 -13.79 9.27 19.54
N SER A 488 -13.26 8.04 19.52
CA SER A 488 -13.18 7.16 20.70
C SER A 488 -12.31 7.73 21.84
N PHE A 489 -11.30 8.54 21.53
CA PHE A 489 -10.44 9.20 22.53
C PHE A 489 -10.99 10.56 23.01
N LEU A 490 -12.05 11.08 22.37
CA LEU A 490 -12.67 12.36 22.72
C LEU A 490 -13.69 12.15 23.86
N THR A 491 -13.16 11.83 25.04
CA THR A 491 -13.92 11.47 26.25
C THR A 491 -14.80 12.61 26.77
N LYS A 492 -15.66 12.30 27.76
CA LYS A 492 -16.51 13.30 28.44
C LYS A 492 -15.71 14.49 28.98
N GLU A 493 -14.52 14.25 29.54
CA GLU A 493 -13.62 15.30 30.07
C GLU A 493 -13.11 16.24 28.96
N VAL A 494 -12.74 15.68 27.80
CA VAL A 494 -12.36 16.45 26.61
C VAL A 494 -13.53 17.36 26.20
N LYS A 495 -14.73 16.79 26.07
CA LYS A 495 -15.92 17.54 25.66
C LYS A 495 -16.33 18.61 26.68
N GLU A 496 -16.30 18.31 27.97
CA GLU A 496 -16.55 19.30 29.03
C GLU A 496 -15.57 20.48 28.95
N THR A 497 -14.29 20.20 28.69
CA THR A 497 -13.26 21.22 28.52
C THR A 497 -13.49 22.05 27.26
N MET A 498 -13.80 21.43 26.13
CA MET A 498 -14.14 22.14 24.89
C MET A 498 -15.41 23.00 25.05
N ASN A 499 -16.41 22.54 25.82
CA ASN A 499 -17.61 23.33 26.12
C ASN A 499 -17.25 24.59 26.94
N ARG A 500 -16.39 24.48 27.97
CA ARG A 500 -15.91 25.65 28.75
C ARG A 500 -15.20 26.67 27.87
N ILE A 501 -14.33 26.19 26.97
CA ILE A 501 -13.60 27.03 26.01
C ILE A 501 -14.57 27.75 25.05
N TYR A 502 -15.49 27.00 24.42
CA TYR A 502 -16.43 27.55 23.44
C TYR A 502 -17.39 28.57 24.05
N HIS A 503 -18.00 28.25 25.18
CA HIS A 503 -18.95 29.11 25.89
C HIS A 503 -18.28 30.16 26.81
N GLN A 504 -16.95 30.17 26.91
CA GLN A 504 -16.17 31.12 27.74
C GLN A 504 -16.59 31.15 29.22
N THR A 505 -16.95 30.00 29.81
CA THR A 505 -17.54 29.94 31.16
C THR A 505 -16.57 30.27 32.31
N ARG A 506 -15.27 30.37 32.02
CA ARG A 506 -14.21 30.68 32.99
C ARG A 506 -13.35 31.88 32.60
N ARG A 507 -12.99 32.00 31.32
CA ARG A 507 -12.16 33.08 30.79
C ARG A 507 -12.49 33.37 29.32
N VAL A 508 -11.92 34.45 28.80
CA VAL A 508 -11.98 34.78 27.36
C VAL A 508 -11.03 33.88 26.57
N HIS A 509 -11.48 33.42 25.40
CA HIS A 509 -10.69 32.63 24.46
C HIS A 509 -10.79 33.22 23.05
N GLU A 510 -9.73 33.07 22.24
CA GLU A 510 -9.75 33.52 20.85
C GLU A 510 -10.81 32.80 20.01
N LYS A 511 -11.36 33.50 19.00
CA LYS A 511 -12.36 33.00 18.06
C LYS A 511 -11.89 31.73 17.32
N THR A 512 -10.61 31.66 17.00
CA THR A 512 -9.90 30.51 16.41
C THR A 512 -9.98 29.27 17.30
N VAL A 513 -9.64 29.40 18.59
CA VAL A 513 -9.67 28.31 19.57
C VAL A 513 -11.11 27.87 19.84
N ARG A 514 -12.04 28.83 20.01
CA ARG A 514 -13.47 28.55 20.24
C ARG A 514 -14.11 27.79 19.08
N THR A 515 -13.88 28.23 17.85
CA THR A 515 -14.42 27.54 16.66
C THR A 515 -13.85 26.14 16.49
N THR A 516 -12.57 25.92 16.79
CA THR A 516 -11.98 24.57 16.82
C THR A 516 -12.58 23.70 17.93
N ALA A 517 -12.81 24.25 19.13
CA ALA A 517 -13.47 23.53 20.23
C ALA A 517 -14.90 23.07 19.86
N ALA A 518 -15.68 23.92 19.18
CA ALA A 518 -17.00 23.53 18.66
C ALA A 518 -16.91 22.44 17.58
N ALA A 519 -15.94 22.52 16.67
CA ALA A 519 -15.72 21.47 15.66
C ALA A 519 -15.35 20.11 16.31
N ILE A 520 -14.59 20.11 17.40
CA ILE A 520 -14.28 18.91 18.19
C ILE A 520 -15.56 18.33 18.81
N ILE A 521 -16.38 19.16 19.46
CA ILE A 521 -17.67 18.71 20.05
C ILE A 521 -18.59 18.12 18.96
N LEU A 522 -18.77 18.83 17.84
CA LEU A 522 -19.66 18.41 16.76
C LEU A 522 -19.21 17.13 16.05
N ASN A 523 -17.92 16.79 16.09
CA ASN A 523 -17.37 15.55 15.51
C ASN A 523 -17.20 14.40 16.52
N SER A 524 -17.36 14.64 17.84
CA SER A 524 -17.14 13.66 18.92
C SER A 524 -18.44 13.06 19.49
N ASN A 525 -19.35 12.67 18.60
CA ASN A 525 -20.68 12.14 18.94
C ASN A 525 -21.40 13.04 19.98
N PRO A 526 -21.81 14.27 19.60
CA PRO A 526 -22.36 15.24 20.53
C PRO A 526 -23.75 14.81 21.03
N SER A 527 -24.00 15.08 22.31
CA SER A 527 -25.31 14.94 22.93
C SER A 527 -26.29 16.01 22.44
N TYR A 528 -27.58 15.75 22.63
CA TYR A 528 -28.65 16.71 22.31
C TYR A 528 -28.43 18.09 22.94
N MET A 529 -27.97 18.15 24.20
CA MET A 529 -27.73 19.41 24.91
C MET A 529 -26.48 20.15 24.42
N GLU A 530 -25.39 19.44 24.07
CA GLU A 530 -24.20 20.06 23.46
C GLU A 530 -24.56 20.73 22.13
N VAL A 531 -25.30 20.03 21.25
CA VAL A 531 -25.78 20.60 19.98
C VAL A 531 -26.74 21.77 20.22
N LYS A 532 -27.66 21.64 21.18
CA LYS A 532 -28.64 22.71 21.50
C LYS A 532 -27.97 23.96 22.03
N ASN A 533 -26.99 23.85 22.91
CA ASN A 533 -26.25 24.99 23.45
C ASN A 533 -25.42 25.69 22.36
N ILE A 534 -24.80 24.93 21.46
CA ILE A 534 -24.09 25.50 20.29
C ILE A 534 -25.07 26.27 19.40
N LEU A 535 -26.18 25.67 18.99
CA LEU A 535 -27.18 26.31 18.14
C LEU A 535 -27.77 27.57 18.80
N LEU A 536 -28.13 27.52 20.08
CA LEU A 536 -28.67 28.68 20.82
C LEU A 536 -27.66 29.82 21.01
N SER A 537 -26.35 29.57 20.83
CA SER A 537 -25.35 30.64 20.83
C SER A 537 -25.25 31.39 19.50
N ILE A 538 -25.65 30.80 18.37
CA ILE A 538 -25.62 31.45 17.06
C ILE A 538 -26.61 32.62 17.08
N GLY A 539 -26.12 33.85 16.98
CA GLY A 539 -26.84 35.10 17.24
C GLY A 539 -26.13 35.95 18.28
N GLU A 540 -25.62 35.32 19.34
CA GLU A 540 -24.96 35.97 20.49
C GLU A 540 -23.43 36.05 20.35
N LEU A 541 -22.85 35.47 19.29
CA LEU A 541 -21.41 35.52 19.03
C LEU A 541 -21.04 36.78 18.21
N PRO A 542 -19.75 37.17 18.13
CA PRO A 542 -19.30 38.19 17.20
C PRO A 542 -19.67 37.82 15.75
N MET A 543 -20.06 38.82 14.93
CA MET A 543 -20.62 38.68 13.57
C MET A 543 -20.04 37.52 12.73
N GLU A 544 -18.75 37.55 12.41
CA GLU A 544 -18.11 36.50 11.59
C GLU A 544 -18.11 35.12 12.24
N MET A 545 -18.12 35.04 13.58
CA MET A 545 -18.23 33.77 14.30
C MET A 545 -19.66 33.23 14.28
N ASN A 546 -20.70 34.09 14.33
CA ASN A 546 -22.09 33.67 14.09
C ASN A 546 -22.22 33.02 12.71
N LYS A 547 -21.72 33.70 11.67
CA LYS A 547 -21.75 33.23 10.29
C LYS A 547 -20.98 31.92 10.13
N TYR A 548 -19.74 31.84 10.63
CA TYR A 548 -18.93 30.61 10.58
C TYR A 548 -19.61 29.41 11.25
N MET A 549 -20.16 29.59 12.46
CA MET A 549 -20.85 28.52 13.18
C MET A 549 -22.13 28.07 12.46
N LEU A 550 -22.88 29.01 11.87
CA LEU A 550 -24.05 28.70 11.05
C LEU A 550 -23.65 27.89 9.80
N SER A 551 -22.62 28.32 9.07
CA SER A 551 -22.13 27.60 7.89
C SER A 551 -21.58 26.21 8.24
N MET A 552 -20.92 26.03 9.38
CA MET A 552 -20.48 24.72 9.86
C MET A 552 -21.66 23.76 10.11
N ILE A 553 -22.74 24.24 10.74
CA ILE A 553 -23.97 23.46 10.95
C ILE A 553 -24.63 23.11 9.60
N GLN A 554 -24.69 24.07 8.68
CA GLN A 554 -25.24 23.85 7.33
C GLN A 554 -24.41 22.82 6.54
N ASP A 555 -23.08 22.87 6.61
CA ASP A 555 -22.19 21.93 5.94
C ASP A 555 -22.30 20.51 6.51
N ILE A 556 -22.36 20.37 7.84
CA ILE A 556 -22.63 19.07 8.49
C ILE A 556 -23.92 18.45 7.94
N LEU A 557 -25.00 19.23 7.83
CA LEU A 557 -26.31 18.78 7.35
C LEU A 557 -26.34 18.48 5.85
N HIS A 558 -25.59 19.25 5.06
CA HIS A 558 -25.43 19.09 3.61
C HIS A 558 -24.64 17.82 3.26
N PHE A 559 -23.52 17.60 3.95
CA PHE A 559 -22.60 16.48 3.71
C PHE A 559 -22.95 15.21 4.53
N GLU A 560 -24.03 15.26 5.30
CA GLU A 560 -24.54 14.17 6.16
C GLU A 560 -23.49 13.61 7.15
N MET A 561 -22.66 14.49 7.73
CA MET A 561 -21.62 14.10 8.71
C MET A 561 -22.25 13.47 9.98
N PRO A 562 -21.51 12.71 10.81
CA PRO A 562 -22.07 11.86 11.87
C PRO A 562 -23.07 12.53 12.84
N SER A 563 -22.86 13.79 13.20
CA SER A 563 -23.73 14.56 14.09
C SER A 563 -25.03 15.08 13.45
N SER A 564 -25.21 14.91 12.13
CA SER A 564 -26.41 15.34 11.39
C SER A 564 -27.71 14.86 12.00
N LYS A 565 -27.75 13.63 12.52
CA LYS A 565 -28.96 13.07 13.14
C LYS A 565 -29.36 13.84 14.39
N THR A 566 -28.41 14.11 15.29
CA THR A 566 -28.62 14.91 16.51
C THR A 566 -28.98 16.35 16.17
N ILE A 567 -28.33 16.96 15.17
CA ILE A 567 -28.66 18.31 14.71
C ILE A 567 -30.09 18.35 14.14
N ARG A 568 -30.45 17.46 13.21
CA ARG A 568 -31.84 17.36 12.68
C ARG A 568 -32.88 17.13 13.78
N GLN A 569 -32.52 16.51 14.91
CA GLN A 569 -33.40 16.38 16.08
C GLN A 569 -33.56 17.71 16.84
N VAL A 570 -32.47 18.46 17.07
CA VAL A 570 -32.54 19.77 17.74
C VAL A 570 -33.23 20.82 16.88
N LEU A 571 -33.05 20.79 15.55
CA LEU A 571 -33.70 21.71 14.61
C LEU A 571 -35.23 21.57 14.50
N LYS A 572 -35.83 20.63 15.22
CA LYS A 572 -37.29 20.58 15.45
C LYS A 572 -37.77 21.61 16.48
N ASP A 573 -36.88 22.11 17.34
CA ASP A 573 -37.17 23.18 18.28
C ASP A 573 -37.07 24.55 17.57
N MET A 574 -38.22 25.20 17.37
CA MET A 574 -38.32 26.51 16.73
C MET A 574 -37.49 27.61 17.42
N ARG A 575 -37.14 27.47 18.71
CA ARG A 575 -36.24 28.42 19.41
C ARG A 575 -34.79 28.31 18.91
N ALA A 576 -34.37 27.11 18.51
CA ALA A 576 -33.05 26.83 17.95
C ALA A 576 -33.02 26.97 16.42
N HIS A 577 -34.15 26.77 15.74
CA HIS A 577 -34.27 26.81 14.27
C HIS A 577 -35.40 27.74 13.83
N ASN A 578 -35.03 28.95 13.44
CA ASN A 578 -35.92 29.98 12.89
C ASN A 578 -35.14 30.92 11.97
N TYR A 579 -35.85 31.74 11.20
CA TYR A 579 -35.25 32.63 10.20
C TYR A 579 -34.31 33.67 10.83
N ASP A 580 -34.64 34.26 11.99
CA ASP A 580 -33.71 35.19 12.66
C ASP A 580 -32.36 34.50 12.92
N ARG A 581 -32.38 33.31 13.52
CA ARG A 581 -31.18 32.60 13.92
C ARG A 581 -30.37 32.08 12.73
N PHE A 582 -31.04 31.76 11.62
CA PHE A 582 -30.42 31.21 10.41
C PHE A 582 -30.18 32.25 9.29
N SER A 583 -30.48 33.53 9.52
CA SER A 583 -30.14 34.65 8.63
C SER A 583 -29.09 35.56 9.25
N LYS A 584 -27.86 35.06 9.40
CA LYS A 584 -26.73 35.85 9.94
C LYS A 584 -25.81 36.35 8.82
N MET A 585 -25.46 37.63 8.89
CA MET A 585 -24.55 38.31 7.97
C MET A 585 -23.07 38.01 8.30
N GLY A 586 -22.20 38.12 7.30
CA GLY A 586 -20.75 37.91 7.39
C GLY A 586 -20.22 37.19 6.15
N SER A 587 -18.91 37.22 5.94
CA SER A 587 -18.23 36.57 4.81
C SER A 587 -17.68 35.17 5.12
N SER A 588 -17.66 34.77 6.40
CA SER A 588 -17.18 33.45 6.82
C SER A 588 -18.02 32.32 6.23
N SER A 589 -17.40 31.17 6.00
CA SER A 589 -18.04 30.03 5.33
C SER A 589 -17.42 28.69 5.72
N ALA A 590 -18.15 27.61 5.45
CA ALA A 590 -17.69 26.23 5.54
C ALA A 590 -18.41 25.43 4.45
N TYR A 591 -17.69 24.57 3.75
CA TYR A 591 -18.24 23.74 2.68
C TYR A 591 -17.40 22.48 2.44
N THR A 592 -18.06 21.34 2.32
CA THR A 592 -17.46 20.04 2.00
C THR A 592 -18.10 19.44 0.75
N GLY A 593 -17.28 18.99 -0.20
CA GLY A 593 -17.71 18.39 -1.45
C GLY A 593 -16.87 17.17 -1.85
N TYR A 594 -17.29 16.46 -2.90
CA TYR A 594 -16.55 15.30 -3.43
C TYR A 594 -15.60 15.72 -4.56
N ILE A 595 -14.32 15.36 -4.45
CA ILE A 595 -13.38 15.34 -5.60
C ILE A 595 -13.73 14.14 -6.49
N THR A 596 -14.04 13.00 -5.89
CA THR A 596 -14.39 11.75 -6.60
C THR A 596 -15.23 10.85 -5.68
N ARG A 597 -16.27 10.23 -6.23
CA ARG A 597 -17.15 9.29 -5.49
C ARG A 597 -17.23 7.97 -6.24
N GLY A 598 -16.33 7.04 -5.93
CA GLY A 598 -16.30 5.69 -6.51
C GLY A 598 -16.78 4.60 -5.53
N PRO A 599 -16.98 3.36 -6.02
CA PRO A 599 -17.32 2.21 -5.18
C PRO A 599 -16.11 1.67 -4.38
N ASP A 600 -14.90 1.83 -4.92
CA ASP A 600 -13.64 1.41 -4.28
C ASP A 600 -13.05 2.56 -3.43
N VAL A 601 -12.76 3.70 -4.07
CA VAL A 601 -12.18 4.90 -3.44
C VAL A 601 -13.15 6.08 -3.53
N SER A 602 -13.24 6.87 -2.47
CA SER A 602 -13.86 8.20 -2.47
C SER A 602 -12.86 9.26 -1.97
N SER A 603 -12.99 10.49 -2.44
CA SER A 603 -12.18 11.62 -2.01
C SER A 603 -13.02 12.88 -1.90
N THR A 604 -12.75 13.65 -0.86
CA THR A 604 -13.50 14.85 -0.48
C THR A 604 -12.56 16.02 -0.31
N TYR A 605 -13.04 17.22 -0.60
CA TYR A 605 -12.42 18.48 -0.21
C TYR A 605 -13.32 19.18 0.79
N SER A 606 -12.73 19.87 1.76
CA SER A 606 -13.42 20.83 2.61
C SER A 606 -12.65 22.15 2.62
N LEU A 607 -13.40 23.25 2.61
CA LEU A 607 -12.91 24.61 2.74
C LEU A 607 -13.71 25.29 3.86
N ASP A 608 -13.03 25.68 4.94
CA ASP A 608 -13.63 26.50 6.00
C ASP A 608 -12.81 27.77 6.23
N ILE A 609 -13.52 28.91 6.28
CA ILE A 609 -12.95 30.25 6.25
C ILE A 609 -13.58 31.10 7.35
N LEU A 610 -12.75 31.62 8.25
CA LEU A 610 -13.10 32.58 9.29
C LEU A 610 -12.46 33.94 8.98
N TYR A 611 -13.28 34.98 8.88
CA TYR A 611 -12.84 36.37 8.71
C TYR A 611 -12.76 37.14 10.04
N SER A 612 -12.07 38.28 10.03
CA SER A 612 -12.23 39.34 11.03
C SER A 612 -13.48 40.18 10.71
N GLY A 613 -13.95 40.93 11.71
CA GLY A 613 -14.98 41.97 11.49
C GLY A 613 -14.53 43.13 10.58
N SER A 614 -13.29 43.13 10.10
CA SER A 614 -12.77 44.07 9.09
C SER A 614 -12.72 43.46 7.67
N GLY A 615 -13.32 42.27 7.45
CA GLY A 615 -13.29 41.57 6.17
C GLY A 615 -11.95 40.95 5.78
N ILE A 616 -10.96 40.92 6.69
CA ILE A 616 -9.64 40.34 6.44
C ILE A 616 -9.64 38.88 6.91
N LEU A 617 -9.06 37.98 6.12
CA LEU A 617 -8.95 36.56 6.44
C LEU A 617 -8.24 36.35 7.79
N ARG A 618 -8.83 35.57 8.71
CA ARG A 618 -8.22 35.19 10.00
C ARG A 618 -7.76 33.74 10.03
N ARG A 619 -8.50 32.84 9.39
CA ARG A 619 -8.10 31.44 9.16
C ARG A 619 -8.80 30.93 7.90
N SER A 620 -8.06 30.22 7.06
CA SER A 620 -8.62 29.32 6.04
C SER A 620 -8.03 27.94 6.26
N ASN A 621 -8.86 26.90 6.29
CA ASN A 621 -8.40 25.52 6.25
C ASN A 621 -8.91 24.88 4.95
N VAL A 622 -8.02 24.18 4.26
CA VAL A 622 -8.35 23.29 3.15
C VAL A 622 -7.94 21.88 3.54
N ASN A 623 -8.89 20.95 3.62
CA ASN A 623 -8.59 19.55 3.90
C ASN A 623 -9.03 18.69 2.71
N ILE A 624 -8.11 17.87 2.20
CA ILE A 624 -8.42 16.86 1.21
C ILE A 624 -8.28 15.49 1.88
N HIS A 625 -9.35 14.70 1.83
CA HIS A 625 -9.36 13.34 2.36
C HIS A 625 -9.56 12.32 1.23
N VAL A 626 -9.04 11.12 1.44
CA VAL A 626 -9.20 9.96 0.56
C VAL A 626 -9.58 8.78 1.46
N PHE A 627 -10.53 7.96 1.01
CA PHE A 627 -11.09 6.82 1.75
C PHE A 627 -11.14 5.59 0.84
N ASP A 628 -10.81 4.42 1.37
CA ASP A 628 -10.89 3.09 0.73
C ASP A 628 -11.58 2.11 1.69
N ARG A 629 -12.08 0.99 1.19
CA ARG A 629 -12.86 -0.01 1.95
C ARG A 629 -12.05 -1.13 2.58
N ASN A 630 -10.94 -1.58 1.97
CA ASN A 630 -10.16 -2.75 2.43
C ASN A 630 -8.65 -2.45 2.55
N THR A 631 -7.90 -3.37 3.16
CA THR A 631 -6.63 -3.09 3.87
C THR A 631 -5.42 -3.91 3.39
N GLU A 632 -4.30 -3.79 4.13
CA GLU A 632 -2.90 -4.22 3.87
C GLU A 632 -2.09 -3.14 3.14
N LEU A 633 -0.75 -3.27 3.02
CA LEU A 633 0.17 -2.14 2.71
C LEU A 633 1.47 -2.36 1.88
N HIS A 634 1.83 -1.40 0.98
CA HIS A 634 3.02 -1.29 0.06
C HIS A 634 3.94 -2.51 -0.04
N ALA A 635 3.47 -3.55 -0.72
CA ALA A 635 4.17 -4.80 -0.86
C ALA A 635 5.39 -4.73 -1.79
N ILE A 636 6.58 -4.93 -1.22
CA ILE A 636 7.50 -5.92 -1.79
C ILE A 636 7.08 -7.23 -1.15
N GLN A 637 6.57 -8.15 -1.96
CA GLN A 637 6.19 -9.49 -1.53
C GLN A 637 6.95 -10.52 -2.34
N GLU A 638 7.86 -11.22 -1.67
CA GLU A 638 8.51 -12.42 -2.16
C GLU A 638 7.62 -13.64 -1.84
N ILE A 639 7.35 -14.47 -2.85
CA ILE A 639 6.48 -15.64 -2.78
C ILE A 639 7.21 -16.83 -3.37
N GLN A 640 7.36 -17.88 -2.56
CA GLN A 640 7.82 -19.18 -3.04
C GLN A 640 6.66 -19.90 -3.75
N LEU A 641 6.80 -20.16 -5.06
CA LEU A 641 5.83 -20.98 -5.79
C LEU A 641 6.04 -22.47 -5.50
N GLN A 642 4.97 -23.26 -5.47
CA GLN A 642 5.01 -24.72 -5.28
C GLN A 642 5.85 -25.44 -6.35
N SER A 643 6.03 -24.82 -7.53
CA SER A 643 6.85 -25.33 -8.62
C SER A 643 8.37 -25.16 -8.43
N GLY A 644 8.83 -24.39 -7.44
CA GLY A 644 10.26 -24.14 -7.18
C GLY A 644 10.76 -22.70 -7.40
N PRO A 645 10.33 -21.97 -8.45
CA PRO A 645 10.77 -20.59 -8.69
C PRO A 645 10.29 -19.59 -7.63
N ALA A 646 11.08 -18.55 -7.41
CA ALA A 646 10.68 -17.41 -6.59
C ALA A 646 9.88 -16.41 -7.46
N ALA A 647 8.76 -15.94 -6.93
CA ALA A 647 7.96 -14.87 -7.50
C ALA A 647 8.10 -13.62 -6.65
N SER A 648 8.20 -12.45 -7.27
CA SER A 648 8.17 -11.16 -6.58
C SER A 648 7.12 -10.24 -7.19
N ALA A 649 6.45 -9.49 -6.32
CA ALA A 649 5.65 -8.34 -6.71
C ALA A 649 6.16 -7.12 -5.92
N GLU A 650 6.53 -6.07 -6.64
CA GLU A 650 6.99 -4.79 -6.12
C GLU A 650 6.13 -3.70 -6.73
N PHE A 651 5.55 -2.84 -5.90
CA PHE A 651 4.84 -1.65 -6.36
C PHE A 651 5.37 -0.42 -5.63
N MET A 652 5.83 0.57 -6.40
CA MET A 652 6.38 1.83 -5.93
C MET A 652 5.48 2.98 -6.35
N GLY A 653 5.08 3.82 -5.40
CA GLY A 653 4.37 5.08 -5.65
C GLY A 653 5.29 6.28 -5.38
N GLY A 654 5.51 7.11 -6.38
CA GLY A 654 6.18 8.41 -6.28
C GLY A 654 5.20 9.57 -6.48
N LEU A 655 5.38 10.63 -5.69
CA LEU A 655 4.63 11.87 -5.81
C LEU A 655 5.61 13.04 -5.81
N ALA A 656 5.58 13.89 -6.83
CA ALA A 656 6.25 15.18 -6.84
C ALA A 656 5.20 16.28 -6.70
N ILE A 657 5.47 17.23 -5.80
CA ILE A 657 4.60 18.37 -5.50
C ILE A 657 5.39 19.65 -5.76
N ASP A 658 4.85 20.53 -6.58
CA ASP A 658 5.36 21.88 -6.85
C ASP A 658 4.25 22.89 -6.53
N ILE A 659 4.39 23.59 -5.40
CA ILE A 659 3.44 24.61 -4.95
C ILE A 659 4.06 25.98 -5.21
N SER A 660 3.38 26.79 -6.03
CA SER A 660 3.77 28.16 -6.32
C SER A 660 2.61 29.13 -6.02
N GLY A 661 2.94 30.33 -5.56
CA GLY A 661 1.98 31.38 -5.23
C GLY A 661 2.30 32.67 -5.97
N GLY A 662 1.29 33.26 -6.61
CA GLY A 662 1.33 34.62 -7.14
C GLY A 662 0.25 35.48 -6.48
N MET A 663 0.56 36.75 -6.22
CA MET A 663 -0.40 37.71 -5.68
C MET A 663 -0.24 39.05 -6.38
N GLU A 664 -1.32 39.52 -6.97
CA GLU A 664 -1.51 40.87 -7.51
C GLU A 664 -2.35 41.65 -6.49
N PHE A 665 -1.94 42.89 -6.17
CA PHE A 665 -2.63 43.72 -5.19
C PHE A 665 -2.55 45.19 -5.60
N SER A 666 -3.69 45.85 -5.73
CA SER A 666 -3.76 47.29 -6.01
C SER A 666 -4.73 47.99 -5.07
N LEU A 667 -4.19 48.88 -4.23
CA LEU A 667 -4.99 49.78 -3.40
C LEU A 667 -5.79 50.78 -4.25
N TRP A 668 -5.28 51.16 -5.43
CA TRP A 668 -5.94 52.13 -6.31
C TRP A 668 -7.17 51.54 -6.99
N TYR A 669 -7.02 50.36 -7.60
CA TYR A 669 -8.13 49.62 -8.20
C TYR A 669 -9.01 48.90 -7.15
N ARG A 670 -8.56 48.87 -5.89
CA ARG A 670 -9.21 48.18 -4.76
C ARG A 670 -9.47 46.70 -5.04
N GLU A 671 -8.51 46.07 -5.71
CA GLU A 671 -8.57 44.67 -6.14
C GLU A 671 -7.32 43.91 -5.68
N SER A 672 -7.54 42.66 -5.27
CA SER A 672 -6.49 41.68 -5.00
C SER A 672 -6.80 40.39 -5.73
N LYS A 673 -5.81 39.78 -6.36
CA LYS A 673 -5.92 38.48 -7.00
C LYS A 673 -4.79 37.59 -6.54
N THR A 674 -5.13 36.48 -5.91
CA THR A 674 -4.18 35.46 -5.44
C THR A 674 -4.38 34.19 -6.24
N ASN A 675 -3.30 33.59 -6.71
CA ASN A 675 -3.30 32.29 -7.37
C ASN A 675 -2.28 31.38 -6.68
N VAL A 676 -2.75 30.28 -6.10
CA VAL A 676 -1.91 29.22 -5.54
C VAL A 676 -2.04 27.99 -6.43
N LYS A 677 -0.98 27.68 -7.18
CA LYS A 677 -0.92 26.51 -8.07
C LYS A 677 -0.28 25.36 -7.33
N ASN A 678 -1.01 24.27 -7.16
CA ASN A 678 -0.49 23.01 -6.63
C ASN A 678 -0.36 22.00 -7.77
N ARG A 679 0.83 21.93 -8.36
CA ARG A 679 1.17 20.92 -9.37
C ARG A 679 1.57 19.62 -8.69
N VAL A 680 0.93 18.55 -9.12
CA VAL A 680 1.10 17.20 -8.56
C VAL A 680 1.36 16.23 -9.70
N ALA A 681 2.59 15.72 -9.77
CA ALA A 681 2.95 14.62 -10.66
C ALA A 681 2.98 13.33 -9.84
N MET A 682 2.11 12.38 -10.19
CA MET A 682 2.05 11.04 -9.59
C MET A 682 2.56 10.01 -10.57
N PHE A 683 3.49 9.18 -10.10
CA PHE A 683 4.04 8.04 -10.81
C PHE A 683 3.84 6.78 -9.98
N ILE A 684 3.27 5.73 -10.56
CA ILE A 684 3.21 4.40 -9.94
C ILE A 684 3.86 3.41 -10.88
N ALA A 685 4.94 2.78 -10.44
CA ALA A 685 5.52 1.61 -11.09
C ALA A 685 5.12 0.35 -10.32
N GLY A 686 4.81 -0.71 -11.05
CA GLY A 686 4.72 -2.07 -10.51
C GLY A 686 5.57 -2.99 -11.35
N ASN A 687 6.42 -3.79 -10.72
CA ASN A 687 7.04 -4.95 -11.33
C ASN A 687 6.46 -6.22 -10.71
N THR A 688 6.13 -7.20 -11.54
CA THR A 688 5.74 -8.53 -11.06
C THR A 688 6.48 -9.54 -11.89
N GLU A 689 7.37 -10.29 -11.27
CA GLU A 689 8.25 -11.24 -11.96
C GLU A 689 8.29 -12.60 -11.27
N VAL A 690 8.71 -13.60 -12.04
CA VAL A 690 9.11 -14.91 -11.55
C VAL A 690 10.52 -15.16 -12.04
N ASP A 691 11.41 -15.37 -11.09
CA ASP A 691 12.82 -15.62 -11.33
C ASP A 691 13.12 -17.12 -11.17
N SER A 692 13.62 -17.71 -12.26
CA SER A 692 14.14 -19.07 -12.30
C SER A 692 15.65 -19.09 -12.53
N PHE A 693 16.36 -18.02 -12.19
CA PHE A 693 17.80 -17.80 -12.39
C PHE A 693 18.25 -17.82 -13.87
N PHE A 694 18.05 -18.93 -14.57
CA PHE A 694 18.28 -19.09 -16.01
C PHE A 694 17.22 -18.43 -16.90
N VAL A 695 16.04 -18.10 -16.36
CA VAL A 695 15.02 -17.32 -17.06
C VAL A 695 14.24 -16.47 -16.07
N LYS A 696 14.03 -15.20 -16.41
CA LYS A 696 13.08 -14.32 -15.75
C LYS A 696 11.91 -14.04 -16.67
N THR A 697 10.70 -14.04 -16.13
CA THR A 697 9.52 -13.56 -16.84
C THR A 697 8.74 -12.61 -15.95
N GLY A 698 8.20 -11.54 -16.54
CA GLY A 698 7.52 -10.55 -15.73
C GLY A 698 6.69 -9.54 -16.51
N MET A 699 6.08 -8.65 -15.76
CA MET A 699 5.24 -7.56 -16.24
C MET A 699 5.54 -6.29 -15.47
N GLU A 700 6.21 -5.35 -16.14
CA GLU A 700 6.33 -3.96 -15.70
C GLU A 700 5.00 -3.24 -16.03
N THR A 701 4.47 -2.45 -15.10
CA THR A 701 3.33 -1.55 -15.32
C THR A 701 3.70 -0.17 -14.81
N THR A 702 3.62 0.86 -15.64
CA THR A 702 3.71 2.26 -15.20
C THR A 702 2.37 2.96 -15.37
N LEU A 703 2.08 3.85 -14.43
CA LEU A 703 0.96 4.77 -14.41
C LEU A 703 1.52 6.15 -14.10
N GLU A 704 1.27 7.11 -14.98
CA GLU A 704 1.81 8.46 -14.91
C GLU A 704 0.65 9.43 -15.08
N THR A 705 0.56 10.42 -14.20
CA THR A 705 -0.38 11.53 -14.35
C THR A 705 0.21 12.79 -13.76
N GLU A 706 0.04 13.91 -14.46
CA GLU A 706 0.43 15.24 -14.00
C GLU A 706 -0.84 16.08 -13.98
N THR A 707 -1.17 16.64 -12.81
CA THR A 707 -2.37 17.46 -12.59
C THR A 707 -1.98 18.73 -11.86
N SER A 708 -2.65 19.84 -12.17
CA SER A 708 -2.61 21.05 -11.32
C SER A 708 -3.96 21.19 -10.63
N LEU A 709 -3.94 21.55 -9.35
CA LEU A 709 -5.10 22.06 -8.63
C LEU A 709 -4.79 23.52 -8.28
N ASP A 710 -5.39 24.44 -9.02
CA ASP A 710 -5.17 25.88 -8.90
C ASP A 710 -6.27 26.46 -8.01
N PHE A 711 -5.88 27.11 -6.92
CA PHE A 711 -6.79 27.85 -6.04
C PHE A 711 -6.65 29.35 -6.33
N ILE A 712 -7.69 29.94 -6.92
CA ILE A 712 -7.73 31.34 -7.33
C ILE A 712 -8.69 32.07 -6.38
N SER A 713 -8.27 33.22 -5.88
CA SER A 713 -9.09 34.13 -5.06
C SER A 713 -9.00 35.54 -5.62
N THR A 714 -10.13 36.08 -6.07
CA THR A 714 -10.27 37.46 -6.54
C THR A 714 -11.13 38.22 -5.54
N VAL A 715 -10.58 39.32 -5.01
CA VAL A 715 -11.20 40.15 -3.97
C VAL A 715 -11.31 41.59 -4.46
N GLN A 716 -12.54 42.08 -4.62
CA GLN A 716 -12.82 43.50 -4.82
C GLN A 716 -13.26 44.11 -3.49
N PHE A 717 -12.39 44.94 -2.90
CA PHE A 717 -12.54 45.53 -1.57
C PHE A 717 -12.95 47.01 -1.62
N SER A 718 -13.69 47.39 -2.66
CA SER A 718 -14.12 48.77 -2.89
C SER A 718 -15.21 49.27 -1.93
N GLN A 719 -16.07 48.37 -1.45
CA GLN A 719 -17.12 48.57 -0.46
C GLN A 719 -17.21 47.32 0.45
N TYR A 720 -17.64 47.48 1.71
CA TYR A 720 -17.85 46.37 2.64
C TYR A 720 -19.33 45.94 2.67
N PRO A 721 -19.66 44.63 2.68
CA PRO A 721 -18.76 43.47 2.64
C PRO A 721 -18.08 43.32 1.27
N PHE A 722 -16.80 42.95 1.30
CA PHE A 722 -15.99 42.78 0.08
C PHE A 722 -16.56 41.68 -0.81
N LEU A 723 -16.50 41.87 -2.14
CA LEU A 723 -16.81 40.80 -3.08
C LEU A 723 -15.61 39.86 -3.16
N VAL A 724 -15.82 38.61 -2.76
CA VAL A 724 -14.80 37.55 -2.78
C VAL A 724 -15.29 36.44 -3.71
N CYS A 725 -14.57 36.20 -4.80
CA CYS A 725 -14.76 35.03 -5.65
C CYS A 725 -13.57 34.09 -5.50
N MET A 726 -13.85 32.86 -5.08
CA MET A 726 -12.88 31.77 -5.02
C MET A 726 -13.21 30.69 -6.04
N GLN A 727 -12.20 30.20 -6.74
CA GLN A 727 -12.28 29.09 -7.68
C GLN A 727 -11.27 28.02 -7.26
N MET A 728 -11.68 26.75 -7.29
CA MET A 728 -10.78 25.62 -7.17
C MET A 728 -10.85 24.83 -8.47
N ASP A 729 -9.89 25.08 -9.35
CA ASP A 729 -9.85 24.55 -10.71
C ASP A 729 -8.84 23.40 -10.82
N ARG A 730 -9.22 22.33 -11.51
CA ARG A 730 -8.31 21.25 -11.90
C ARG A 730 -8.19 21.22 -13.41
N VAL A 731 -6.99 21.47 -13.91
CA VAL A 731 -6.67 21.51 -15.35
C VAL A 731 -6.81 20.13 -16.03
N ASP A 732 -6.99 20.16 -17.35
CA ASP A 732 -6.87 18.96 -18.20
C ASP A 732 -5.52 18.28 -17.98
N SER A 733 -5.57 17.01 -17.57
CA SER A 733 -4.41 16.30 -17.04
C SER A 733 -4.08 15.07 -17.89
N PRO A 734 -2.87 14.94 -18.46
CA PRO A 734 -2.49 13.74 -19.20
C PRO A 734 -2.40 12.53 -18.27
N PHE A 735 -2.98 11.42 -18.70
CA PHE A 735 -3.03 10.16 -17.96
C PHE A 735 -2.49 9.03 -18.83
N ARG A 736 -1.30 8.54 -18.50
CA ARG A 736 -0.58 7.53 -19.26
C ARG A 736 -0.52 6.23 -18.47
N THR A 737 -0.82 5.14 -19.14
CA THR A 737 -0.60 3.79 -18.60
C THR A 737 0.19 2.99 -19.61
N GLN A 738 1.31 2.40 -19.17
CA GLN A 738 2.12 1.51 -19.99
C GLN A 738 2.26 0.16 -19.28
N MET A 739 2.21 -0.91 -20.05
CA MET A 739 2.39 -2.28 -19.57
C MET A 739 3.40 -2.96 -20.48
N THR A 740 4.53 -3.39 -19.94
CA THR A 740 5.59 -4.12 -20.65
C THR A 740 5.69 -5.52 -20.08
N LYS A 741 5.31 -6.52 -20.87
CA LYS A 741 5.61 -7.92 -20.57
C LYS A 741 6.99 -8.29 -21.11
N TYR A 742 7.76 -9.08 -20.36
CA TYR A 742 9.10 -9.50 -20.75
C TYR A 742 9.41 -10.97 -20.41
N GLU A 743 10.34 -11.53 -21.18
CA GLU A 743 10.99 -12.82 -20.92
C GLU A 743 12.48 -12.62 -21.22
N SER A 744 13.36 -12.95 -20.28
CA SER A 744 14.81 -12.72 -20.40
C SER A 744 15.61 -13.90 -19.87
N LEU A 745 16.68 -14.24 -20.59
CA LEU A 745 17.75 -15.11 -20.12
C LEU A 745 18.87 -14.24 -19.50
N PRO A 746 19.77 -14.79 -18.68
CA PRO A 746 20.95 -14.09 -18.15
C PRO A 746 21.80 -13.39 -19.22
N SER A 747 21.79 -13.90 -20.46
CA SER A 747 22.50 -13.30 -21.59
C SER A 747 21.67 -13.29 -22.89
N GLY A 748 21.81 -12.20 -23.64
CA GLY A 748 21.15 -11.95 -24.92
C GLY A 748 20.01 -10.94 -24.86
N ARG A 749 19.27 -10.79 -25.96
CA ARG A 749 18.13 -9.86 -26.04
C ARG A 749 16.91 -10.44 -25.32
N ARG A 750 16.29 -9.65 -24.43
CA ARG A 750 15.00 -10.00 -23.82
C ARG A 750 13.84 -9.84 -24.79
N TYR A 751 12.86 -10.74 -24.73
CA TYR A 751 11.54 -10.53 -25.32
C TYR A 751 10.86 -9.34 -24.64
N THR A 752 10.17 -8.50 -25.42
CA THR A 752 9.24 -7.51 -24.88
C THR A 752 7.96 -7.41 -25.70
N ALA A 753 6.84 -7.23 -25.00
CA ALA A 753 5.56 -6.83 -25.56
C ALA A 753 5.01 -5.65 -24.76
N ARG A 754 5.00 -4.47 -25.39
CA ARG A 754 4.51 -3.22 -24.78
C ARG A 754 3.08 -2.92 -25.20
N ARG A 755 2.27 -2.42 -24.27
CA ARG A 755 0.95 -1.85 -24.52
C ARG A 755 0.81 -0.54 -23.75
N GLY A 756 0.74 0.57 -24.48
CA GLY A 756 0.40 1.87 -23.92
C GLY A 756 -1.10 2.18 -24.07
N LYS A 757 -1.62 3.01 -23.18
CA LYS A 757 -2.80 3.86 -23.39
C LYS A 757 -2.50 5.24 -22.81
N ALA A 758 -2.64 6.27 -23.64
CA ALA A 758 -2.78 7.64 -23.18
C ALA A 758 -4.26 8.02 -23.19
N ALA A 759 -4.67 8.80 -22.21
CA ALA A 759 -5.97 9.46 -22.11
C ALA A 759 -5.76 10.85 -21.49
N THR A 760 -6.77 11.71 -21.59
CA THR A 760 -6.81 12.97 -20.83
C THR A 760 -7.88 12.83 -19.77
N LEU A 761 -7.54 13.16 -18.52
CA LEU A 761 -8.52 13.39 -17.48
C LEU A 761 -9.04 14.81 -17.64
N ALA A 762 -10.30 14.94 -18.10
CA ALA A 762 -10.95 16.22 -18.30
C ALA A 762 -10.80 17.12 -17.06
N GLY A 763 -10.44 18.39 -17.28
CA GLY A 763 -10.41 19.41 -16.24
C GLY A 763 -11.83 19.77 -15.77
N ASN A 764 -11.95 20.19 -14.51
CA ASN A 764 -13.21 20.60 -13.89
C ASN A 764 -12.94 21.65 -12.79
N GLU A 765 -13.79 22.67 -12.68
CA GLU A 765 -13.92 23.43 -11.44
C GLU A 765 -14.72 22.65 -10.39
N TYR A 766 -14.36 22.80 -9.13
CA TYR A 766 -15.10 22.27 -7.99
C TYR A 766 -15.95 23.37 -7.34
N PRO A 767 -17.27 23.17 -7.15
CA PRO A 767 -18.13 24.19 -6.55
C PRO A 767 -17.75 24.45 -5.09
N LEU A 768 -17.94 25.68 -4.63
CA LEU A 768 -17.88 26.02 -3.21
C LEU A 768 -19.31 26.30 -2.71
N HIS A 769 -19.44 26.86 -1.50
CA HIS A 769 -20.74 27.28 -0.97
C HIS A 769 -21.45 28.27 -1.92
N GLN A 770 -22.79 28.21 -1.96
CA GLN A 770 -23.62 28.94 -2.94
C GLN A 770 -23.39 30.46 -2.96
N GLU A 771 -23.04 31.07 -1.82
CA GLU A 771 -22.79 32.51 -1.74
C GLU A 771 -21.51 32.91 -2.51
N ASN A 772 -20.45 32.08 -2.47
CA ASN A 772 -19.27 32.26 -3.33
C ASN A 772 -19.65 32.21 -4.81
N SER A 773 -20.47 31.25 -5.23
CA SER A 773 -20.96 31.18 -6.62
C SER A 773 -21.76 32.44 -7.02
N ASN A 774 -22.51 33.03 -6.08
CA ASN A 774 -23.23 34.29 -6.29
C ASN A 774 -22.28 35.50 -6.36
N MET A 775 -21.19 35.53 -5.58
CA MET A 775 -20.15 36.56 -5.68
C MET A 775 -19.34 36.43 -6.98
N CYS A 776 -18.93 35.22 -7.36
CA CYS A 776 -18.25 34.94 -8.63
C CYS A 776 -19.09 35.38 -9.85
N LYS A 777 -20.41 35.18 -9.84
CA LYS A 777 -21.29 35.73 -10.89
C LYS A 777 -21.21 37.25 -11.02
N ARG A 778 -20.98 37.99 -9.93
CA ARG A 778 -20.80 39.45 -9.96
C ARG A 778 -19.40 39.86 -10.43
N VAL A 779 -18.37 39.21 -9.89
CA VAL A 779 -16.96 39.50 -10.21
C VAL A 779 -16.61 39.14 -11.65
N ILE A 780 -17.12 38.02 -12.16
CA ILE A 780 -16.84 37.50 -13.51
C ILE A 780 -17.86 38.02 -14.52
N GLY A 781 -19.16 37.99 -14.17
CA GLY A 781 -20.25 38.37 -15.09
C GLY A 781 -20.30 39.85 -15.47
N ALA A 782 -19.70 40.74 -14.66
CA ALA A 782 -19.54 42.15 -15.02
C ALA A 782 -18.60 42.37 -16.23
N ASN A 783 -17.78 41.38 -16.60
CA ASN A 783 -16.83 41.46 -17.70
C ASN A 783 -17.31 40.77 -18.99
N THR A 784 -18.49 40.15 -18.98
CA THR A 784 -19.20 39.73 -20.20
C THR A 784 -20.23 40.80 -20.55
N PRO A 785 -20.12 41.51 -21.69
CA PRO A 785 -21.20 42.37 -22.13
C PRO A 785 -22.45 41.49 -22.37
N GLU A 786 -23.57 41.86 -21.75
CA GLU A 786 -24.85 41.22 -22.07
C GLU A 786 -25.09 41.34 -23.58
N PRO A 787 -25.47 40.26 -24.28
CA PRO A 787 -25.92 40.37 -25.64
C PRO A 787 -27.22 41.19 -25.62
N ILE A 788 -27.12 42.46 -26.03
CA ILE A 788 -28.27 43.33 -26.26
C ILE A 788 -29.26 42.53 -27.13
N LEU A 789 -30.52 42.48 -26.68
CA LEU A 789 -31.64 41.87 -27.39
C LEU A 789 -31.84 42.56 -28.75
N ALA A 790 -31.09 42.11 -29.75
CA ALA A 790 -31.31 42.43 -31.14
C ALA A 790 -32.54 41.62 -31.61
N ALA A 791 -33.56 42.35 -32.05
CA ALA A 791 -34.82 41.75 -32.48
C ALA A 791 -34.66 40.90 -33.75
N GLN A 792 -35.57 39.94 -33.89
CA GLN A 792 -36.08 39.31 -35.12
C GLN A 792 -35.39 39.68 -36.44
N GLY A 793 -34.77 38.70 -37.12
CA GLY A 793 -34.23 38.93 -38.46
C GLY A 793 -33.62 37.73 -39.18
N VAL A 794 -34.50 36.89 -39.79
CA VAL A 794 -34.24 36.10 -41.02
C VAL A 794 -33.22 34.94 -40.97
N GLU A 795 -33.70 33.74 -41.32
CA GLU A 795 -32.89 32.56 -41.62
C GLU A 795 -32.08 32.72 -42.90
N CYS A 796 -30.87 32.15 -42.95
CA CYS A 796 -30.23 31.71 -44.17
C CYS A 796 -29.32 30.51 -43.89
N ALA A 797 -29.70 29.33 -44.38
CA ALA A 797 -28.98 28.08 -44.16
C ALA A 797 -28.43 27.51 -45.48
N VAL A 798 -27.12 27.26 -45.55
CA VAL A 798 -26.48 26.31 -46.48
C VAL A 798 -25.13 25.85 -45.89
N PRO A 799 -24.59 24.67 -46.27
CA PRO A 799 -23.85 23.82 -45.34
C PRO A 799 -22.35 23.66 -45.67
N TYR A 800 -21.59 23.05 -44.76
CA TYR A 800 -20.24 22.56 -45.08
C TYR A 800 -20.01 21.14 -44.54
N ASN A 801 -19.46 20.27 -45.40
CA ASN A 801 -19.25 18.84 -45.19
C ASN A 801 -17.74 18.56 -45.01
N PRO A 802 -17.28 17.59 -44.19
CA PRO A 802 -15.88 17.50 -43.78
C PRO A 802 -15.06 16.46 -44.57
N THR A 803 -13.85 16.82 -45.02
CA THR A 803 -12.90 15.86 -45.65
C THR A 803 -11.42 16.10 -45.29
N ALA A 804 -10.97 15.48 -44.20
CA ALA A 804 -9.69 14.74 -44.09
C ALA A 804 -8.34 15.50 -44.36
N PRO A 805 -7.14 14.84 -44.36
CA PRO A 805 -6.26 15.00 -43.19
C PRO A 805 -4.77 15.31 -43.48
N SER A 806 -4.14 16.12 -42.63
CA SER A 806 -2.69 16.40 -42.70
C SER A 806 -1.87 15.52 -41.77
N ARG A 807 -1.06 14.62 -42.35
CA ARG A 807 0.01 13.89 -41.65
C ARG A 807 1.12 14.86 -41.21
N LEU A 808 1.74 14.61 -40.06
CA LEU A 808 3.08 15.10 -39.76
C LEU A 808 3.94 13.94 -39.24
N VAL A 809 5.16 13.85 -39.77
CA VAL A 809 6.03 12.67 -39.70
C VAL A 809 6.97 12.74 -38.49
N LEU A 810 7.26 11.57 -37.92
CA LEU A 810 8.20 11.37 -36.81
C LEU A 810 9.63 11.78 -37.17
N GLY A 811 10.24 12.60 -36.32
CA GLY A 811 11.69 12.76 -36.20
C GLY A 811 12.14 12.42 -34.77
N ASN A 812 13.04 11.46 -34.64
CA ASN A 812 13.82 11.20 -33.41
C ASN A 812 15.15 11.96 -33.55
N PRO A 813 15.74 12.52 -32.47
CA PRO A 813 16.68 11.69 -31.71
C PRO A 813 16.76 11.98 -30.19
N MET A 814 17.68 11.23 -29.57
CA MET A 814 18.03 11.09 -28.16
C MET A 814 18.25 12.35 -27.29
N ALA A 815 18.12 12.10 -25.98
CA ALA A 815 18.90 12.66 -24.88
C ALA A 815 18.81 14.18 -24.64
N ILE A 816 17.93 14.57 -23.70
CA ILE A 816 18.09 15.80 -22.94
C ILE A 816 17.92 15.51 -21.44
N VAL A 817 19.00 15.72 -20.69
CA VAL A 817 19.00 15.82 -19.23
C VAL A 817 18.71 17.28 -18.89
N PHE A 818 17.69 17.55 -18.06
CA PHE A 818 17.47 18.90 -17.53
C PHE A 818 17.65 18.95 -16.00
N LEU A 819 18.87 19.31 -15.61
CA LEU A 819 19.09 20.11 -14.41
C LEU A 819 18.56 21.52 -14.68
N SER A 820 17.69 22.04 -13.81
CA SER A 820 17.36 23.47 -13.79
C SER A 820 17.15 23.95 -12.36
N LEU A 821 18.25 24.36 -11.73
CA LEU A 821 18.26 25.17 -10.51
C LEU A 821 18.88 26.53 -10.83
N LYS A 822 18.08 27.44 -11.37
CA LYS A 822 18.36 28.89 -11.31
C LYS A 822 17.37 29.52 -10.34
N ARG A 823 17.84 29.83 -9.13
CA ARG A 823 17.06 30.55 -8.12
C ARG A 823 17.62 31.96 -7.98
N ASN A 824 16.87 32.97 -8.45
CA ASN A 824 17.18 34.36 -8.12
C ASN A 824 17.04 34.55 -6.61
N ARG A 825 18.06 35.14 -6.00
CA ARG A 825 18.11 35.46 -4.58
C ARG A 825 17.65 36.91 -4.40
N PHE A 826 16.57 37.14 -3.66
CA PHE A 826 16.25 38.47 -3.11
C PHE A 826 16.36 38.39 -1.59
N SER A 827 17.52 38.78 -1.08
CA SER A 827 17.73 39.04 0.35
C SER A 827 17.48 40.51 0.62
N GLY A 828 16.41 40.84 1.35
CA GLY A 828 16.16 42.21 1.77
C GLY A 828 17.17 42.66 2.83
N LYS A 829 18.06 43.58 2.48
CA LYS A 829 18.63 44.54 3.42
C LYS A 829 18.19 45.93 3.00
N ARG A 830 17.83 46.75 3.99
CA ARG A 830 17.50 48.16 3.82
C ARG A 830 18.80 48.89 3.54
N ASP A 831 18.82 49.76 2.53
CA ASP A 831 19.69 50.94 2.50
C ASP A 831 19.01 52.05 1.69
N VAL A 832 19.49 53.28 1.90
CA VAL A 832 18.74 54.52 1.68
C VAL A 832 18.85 55.03 0.23
N LEU A 833 17.79 55.72 -0.21
CA LEU A 833 17.71 56.43 -1.50
C LEU A 833 18.77 57.55 -1.62
N THR A 834 19.75 57.35 -2.50
CA THR A 834 20.47 58.44 -3.20
C THR A 834 20.90 57.97 -4.59
N SER A 835 20.43 58.64 -5.65
CA SER A 835 21.10 58.62 -6.97
C SER A 835 22.36 59.49 -6.90
N PRO A 836 23.39 59.34 -7.76
CA PRO A 836 23.23 59.84 -9.14
C PRO A 836 24.08 59.18 -10.26
N ARG A 837 23.69 59.55 -11.49
CA ARG A 837 24.51 59.86 -12.68
C ARG A 837 25.34 58.80 -13.44
N GLU A 838 25.35 59.10 -14.73
CA GLU A 838 26.14 58.58 -15.84
C GLU A 838 27.65 58.68 -15.60
N GLU A 839 28.40 57.74 -16.18
CA GLU A 839 29.59 58.10 -16.96
C GLU A 839 29.88 57.02 -18.02
N GLU A 840 30.23 57.45 -19.24
CA GLU A 840 30.84 56.59 -20.25
C GLU A 840 32.27 56.20 -19.83
N VAL A 841 32.86 55.17 -20.45
CA VAL A 841 34.08 55.32 -21.29
C VAL A 841 34.57 53.97 -21.83
N ARG A 842 35.13 54.09 -23.04
CA ARG A 842 35.97 53.19 -23.87
C ARG A 842 36.90 52.26 -23.06
N GLY A 843 37.35 51.11 -23.59
CA GLY A 843 37.21 50.53 -24.94
C GLY A 843 38.34 49.53 -25.21
N GLU A 844 38.61 49.25 -26.50
CA GLU A 844 39.78 48.50 -27.03
C GLU A 844 39.88 46.99 -26.70
N THR A 845 40.42 46.08 -27.54
CA THR A 845 40.68 46.04 -29.00
C THR A 845 40.97 44.58 -29.41
N ARG A 846 40.65 44.20 -30.67
CA ARG A 846 41.35 43.18 -31.52
C ARG A 846 41.40 41.72 -30.98
N GLU A 847 41.50 40.65 -31.76
CA GLU A 847 41.61 40.32 -33.21
C GLU A 847 40.54 39.22 -33.52
N GLY A 848 40.19 38.80 -34.74
CA GLY A 848 40.67 39.09 -36.10
C GLY A 848 40.04 38.07 -37.09
N CYS A 849 40.23 38.28 -38.41
CA CYS A 849 39.80 37.41 -39.53
C CYS A 849 38.32 37.44 -40.00
N ASP A 850 38.00 38.48 -40.79
CA ASP A 850 37.63 38.41 -42.23
C ASP A 850 37.61 36.98 -42.90
N ALA A 851 36.90 36.64 -43.99
CA ALA A 851 35.83 37.23 -44.84
C ALA A 851 35.52 36.23 -46.02
N LYS A 852 34.85 36.49 -47.18
CA LYS A 852 34.06 37.60 -47.79
C LYS A 852 33.08 36.92 -48.82
N VAL A 853 31.75 37.04 -48.70
CA VAL A 853 30.85 38.00 -49.41
C VAL A 853 30.41 37.64 -50.86
N LYS A 854 29.07 37.63 -51.07
CA LYS A 854 28.23 38.10 -52.23
C LYS A 854 26.94 37.23 -52.34
N GLY A 855 25.72 37.73 -52.54
CA GLY A 855 25.23 39.10 -52.81
C GLY A 855 23.73 39.28 -52.41
N PRO A 856 22.97 40.23 -53.00
CA PRO A 856 22.47 41.36 -52.18
C PRO A 856 20.99 41.79 -52.35
N PHE A 857 20.63 42.80 -51.53
CA PHE A 857 19.60 43.86 -51.68
C PHE A 857 18.23 43.78 -50.98
N HIS A 858 17.95 44.89 -50.26
CA HIS A 858 16.70 45.52 -49.79
C HIS A 858 15.64 44.67 -49.04
N GLY A 859 15.00 45.15 -47.96
CA GLY A 859 15.15 46.43 -47.25
C GLY A 859 13.80 46.94 -46.71
N LEU A 860 13.81 47.56 -45.51
CA LEU A 860 12.68 48.24 -44.83
C LEU A 860 11.52 47.34 -44.35
N GLN A 861 10.65 47.74 -43.41
CA GLN A 861 10.81 48.48 -42.13
C GLN A 861 9.45 48.44 -41.40
N ASP A 862 9.44 48.30 -40.07
CA ASP A 862 8.34 48.61 -39.13
C ASP A 862 6.93 48.00 -39.35
N GLY A 863 6.06 48.13 -38.34
CA GLY A 863 4.60 48.07 -38.55
C GLY A 863 3.81 47.09 -37.70
N SER A 864 3.74 47.36 -36.40
CA SER A 864 2.72 46.87 -35.47
C SER A 864 1.29 46.73 -36.03
N ARG A 865 0.61 45.61 -35.70
CA ARG A 865 -0.76 45.60 -35.18
C ARG A 865 -1.03 44.33 -34.37
#